data_AF-A0A1A8DGC1-F1
#
_entry.id   AF-A0A1A8DGC1-F1
#
_cell.length_a   1.000
_cell.length_b   1.000
_cell.length_c   1.000
_cell.angle_alpha   90.00
_cell.angle_beta   90.00
_cell.angle_gamma   90.00
#
_symmetry.space_group_name_H-M   'P 1'
#
loop_
_entity.id
_entity.type
_entity.pdbx_description
1 polymer ?
#
loop_
_entity_poly.entity_id
_entity_poly.type
_entity_poly.pdbx_seq_one_letter_code
_entity_poly.pdbx_strand_id
1 'polypeptide(L)'
;ASRNKLAVVDEHNSLMVYDINSKDLLFQEPNANSVAWNTQCEDMLCFSGNGYLNIKASNFPVHQQKMQGFMVGYNGSKIFCLHVYSMSAIEVPQSAPMYQYLERKLFKAAYQIACLGVTESDWKDLATEALEGLDFETDKKAFIRIRDLRYLELINSIEERKKRGENDNELFLADVYAFQGKFHQAAKLYKRTGHEAIALSMYTDLRMFEYAKEFVGATDPKSSRLLMTKQADWAKSSRAPRAAAEMYLSAGESLKAIDIIGEHGWADMLIDVARKLDKAEREALAKCAVHFKRLKHHGYASETYSKMGDLKALVELHVETQHWEEAFLVVEKHPQFKNDVFVPYAQWLAENDHFEEAQKAFHKAGRQSEAVKVLEQLTHNAVVENRFNDAGYYYWMLSMQCLDIARESEEQRDENLKKFERFQHLAELYYVYRSIQRYTDEPFSSHLPETLFNICRFLLNNLTKDVPPGISKVNTLYALTKQSQKLGAFKLARYSYEKLQELHVPSRFLDSIELGSLQIRSKPFHDSEDLIEIMMCYRCSTNNPFLNNQGSVCINCRQPFIYSASSYEVLPLVQFYLDQGISDEEALSLIDLEVPRLDQGSAQGPVKDNSKLQALRMADGLGVTEEDPFTAKMSFEQGGSTFVPVKVSRSVLGSMSRRDVLIKRWPKPLKWEYFRSLLPDVSITMCPSCFKMFHSEDYELLVLKHSCCPYCRRPIDEPN
;
A
#
# COMPACT_ATOMS: atom_id res chain seq x y z
N ALA A 1 67.14 -11.50 67.72
CA ALA A 1 67.25 -10.09 68.12
C ALA A 1 68.69 -9.82 68.54
N SER A 2 69.50 -9.27 67.64
CA SER A 2 70.87 -8.84 67.93
C SER A 2 70.76 -7.41 68.46
N ARG A 3 70.52 -7.26 69.78
CA ARG A 3 70.38 -5.94 70.41
C ARG A 3 71.73 -5.24 70.45
N ASN A 4 72.07 -4.56 69.35
CA ASN A 4 73.35 -3.87 69.18
C ASN A 4 73.30 -2.39 69.57
N LYS A 5 72.17 -1.88 70.05
CA LYS A 5 71.99 -0.47 70.43
C LYS A 5 71.68 -0.34 71.93
N LEU A 6 72.32 0.61 72.58
CA LEU A 6 72.13 0.93 74.00
C LEU A 6 71.56 2.34 74.14
N ALA A 7 70.44 2.48 74.85
CA ALA A 7 69.87 3.78 75.21
C ALA A 7 70.13 4.08 76.68
N VAL A 8 70.64 5.28 76.99
CA VAL A 8 70.95 5.74 78.35
C VAL A 8 70.32 7.11 78.56
N VAL A 9 69.70 7.32 79.71
CA VAL A 9 69.19 8.63 80.15
C VAL A 9 70.10 9.11 81.28
N ASP A 10 70.66 10.31 81.14
CA ASP A 10 71.56 10.91 82.14
C ASP A 10 70.81 11.68 83.24
N GLU A 11 71.54 12.14 84.26
CA GLU A 11 70.99 12.94 85.37
C GLU A 11 70.49 14.34 84.93
N HIS A 12 70.89 14.78 83.74
CA HIS A 12 70.47 16.04 83.12
C HIS A 12 69.23 15.88 82.23
N ASN A 13 68.54 14.73 82.31
CA ASN A 13 67.38 14.38 81.50
C ASN A 13 67.67 14.41 79.99
N SER A 14 68.84 13.94 79.56
CA SER A 14 69.20 13.76 78.15
C SER A 14 69.28 12.28 77.79
N LEU A 15 68.61 11.89 76.71
CA LEU A 15 68.67 10.56 76.12
C LEU A 15 69.85 10.48 75.14
N MET A 16 70.76 9.53 75.35
CA MET A 16 71.87 9.21 74.45
C MET A 16 71.75 7.76 73.97
N VAL A 17 71.89 7.55 72.65
CA VAL A 17 71.85 6.21 72.05
C VAL A 17 73.19 5.88 71.41
N TYR A 18 73.77 4.74 71.80
CA TYR A 18 75.07 4.25 71.33
C TYR A 18 74.93 2.95 70.55
N ASP A 19 75.77 2.75 69.53
CA ASP A 19 76.02 1.41 68.98
C ASP A 19 77.04 0.68 69.88
N ILE A 20 76.69 -0.53 70.32
CA ILE A 20 77.51 -1.36 71.20
C ILE A 20 78.79 -1.82 70.50
N ASN A 21 78.73 -2.03 69.17
CA ASN A 21 79.86 -2.55 68.42
C ASN A 21 80.85 -1.45 68.04
N SER A 22 80.36 -0.32 67.52
CA SER A 22 81.22 0.78 67.09
C SER A 22 81.54 1.78 68.20
N LYS A 23 80.78 1.76 69.31
CA LYS A 23 80.81 2.74 70.41
C LYS A 23 80.48 4.17 69.99
N ASP A 24 79.97 4.37 68.78
CA ASP A 24 79.59 5.69 68.29
C ASP A 24 78.25 6.13 68.87
N LEU A 25 78.13 7.42 69.17
CA LEU A 25 76.87 8.06 69.53
C LEU A 25 76.02 8.23 68.26
N LEU A 26 74.86 7.56 68.19
CA LEU A 26 73.96 7.61 67.04
C LEU A 26 73.13 8.90 67.05
N PHE A 27 72.52 9.24 68.18
CA PHE A 27 71.78 10.50 68.37
C PHE A 27 71.59 10.83 69.85
N GLN A 28 71.30 12.10 70.12
CA GLN A 28 70.97 12.62 71.45
C GLN A 28 69.65 13.40 71.39
N GLU A 29 68.79 13.24 72.39
CA GLU A 29 67.51 13.96 72.53
C GLU A 29 67.40 14.58 73.94
N PRO A 30 67.04 15.87 74.06
CA PRO A 30 66.89 16.53 75.35
C PRO A 30 65.52 16.24 75.99
N ASN A 31 65.41 16.42 77.30
CA ASN A 31 64.18 16.28 78.11
C ASN A 31 63.58 14.86 78.06
N ALA A 32 64.36 13.84 78.39
CA ALA A 32 63.92 12.46 78.54
C ALA A 32 64.09 12.01 80.00
N ASN A 33 63.03 11.46 80.59
CA ASN A 33 63.02 10.93 81.95
C ASN A 33 63.03 9.39 81.99
N SER A 34 62.50 8.75 80.95
CA SER A 34 62.43 7.28 80.83
C SER A 34 62.45 6.88 79.36
N VAL A 35 63.04 5.72 79.05
CA VAL A 35 63.17 5.20 77.67
C VAL A 35 62.88 3.71 77.63
N ALA A 36 62.21 3.28 76.55
CA ALA A 36 61.98 1.87 76.26
C ALA A 36 62.14 1.61 74.75
N TRP A 37 62.80 0.50 74.40
CA TRP A 37 62.89 0.00 73.02
C TRP A 37 61.66 -0.82 72.66
N ASN A 38 61.22 -0.77 71.40
CA ASN A 38 60.17 -1.65 70.91
C ASN A 38 60.68 -3.09 70.85
N THR A 39 60.00 -4.01 71.52
CA THR A 39 60.39 -5.43 71.51
C THR A 39 60.29 -6.09 70.13
N GLN A 40 59.48 -5.54 69.21
CA GLN A 40 59.27 -6.09 67.87
C GLN A 40 60.11 -5.40 66.78
N CYS A 41 60.63 -4.19 67.03
CA CYS A 41 61.41 -3.41 66.07
C CYS A 41 62.61 -2.75 66.76
N GLU A 42 63.82 -3.25 66.48
CA GLU A 42 65.07 -2.83 67.15
C GLU A 42 65.45 -1.37 66.85
N ASP A 43 64.94 -0.80 65.76
CA ASP A 43 65.25 0.56 65.33
C ASP A 43 64.27 1.60 65.89
N MET A 44 63.34 1.20 66.74
CA MET A 44 62.31 2.10 67.27
C MET A 44 62.35 2.15 68.80
N LEU A 45 62.41 3.37 69.33
CA LEU A 45 62.32 3.64 70.76
C LEU A 45 61.25 4.67 71.06
N CYS A 46 60.81 4.66 72.31
CA CYS A 46 59.94 5.69 72.86
C CYS A 46 60.52 6.17 74.19
N PHE A 47 60.41 7.47 74.44
CA PHE A 47 60.83 8.09 75.69
C PHE A 47 59.78 9.11 76.16
N SER A 48 59.65 9.31 77.47
CA SER A 48 58.79 10.36 78.02
C SER A 48 59.58 11.47 78.69
N GLY A 49 59.11 12.70 78.57
CA GLY A 49 59.62 13.86 79.30
C GLY A 49 58.81 15.12 79.07
N ASN A 50 58.84 16.06 80.02
CA ASN A 50 58.04 17.29 80.04
C ASN A 50 56.53 17.11 79.75
N GLY A 51 55.94 15.96 80.11
CA GLY A 51 54.52 15.67 79.86
C GLY A 51 54.18 15.29 78.41
N TYR A 52 55.19 14.90 77.63
CA TYR A 52 55.04 14.35 76.28
C TYR A 52 55.64 12.96 76.18
N LEU A 53 55.00 12.13 75.37
CA LEU A 53 55.51 10.87 74.85
C LEU A 53 56.15 11.14 73.48
N ASN A 54 57.41 10.76 73.35
CA ASN A 54 58.22 10.94 72.16
C ASN A 54 58.55 9.59 71.55
N ILE A 55 58.19 9.37 70.28
CA ILE A 55 58.50 8.16 69.54
C ILE A 55 59.51 8.50 68.45
N LYS A 56 60.63 7.78 68.44
CA LYS A 56 61.69 7.95 67.46
C LYS A 56 61.97 6.63 66.76
N ALA A 57 61.88 6.65 65.44
CA ALA A 57 62.36 5.57 64.59
C ALA A 57 63.71 5.98 64.00
N SER A 58 64.76 5.21 64.26
CA SER A 58 66.11 5.41 63.73
C SER A 58 66.57 6.88 63.80
N ASN A 59 67.03 7.45 62.69
CA ASN A 59 67.48 8.85 62.57
C ASN A 59 66.39 9.77 61.99
N PHE A 60 65.11 9.46 62.21
CA PHE A 60 64.00 10.29 61.76
C PHE A 60 63.54 11.28 62.84
N PRO A 61 62.82 12.35 62.48
CA PRO A 61 62.25 13.29 63.43
C PRO A 61 61.31 12.61 64.43
N VAL A 62 61.36 13.05 65.68
CA VAL A 62 60.56 12.54 66.79
C VAL A 62 59.08 12.88 66.59
N HIS A 63 58.21 11.88 66.75
CA HIS A 63 56.76 12.09 66.84
C HIS A 63 56.36 12.32 68.29
N GLN A 64 55.69 13.43 68.58
CA GLN A 64 55.32 13.83 69.95
C GLN A 64 53.82 13.72 70.18
N GLN A 65 53.43 13.14 71.32
CA GLN A 65 52.04 13.04 71.76
C GLN A 65 51.94 13.48 73.22
N LYS A 66 50.95 14.32 73.56
CA LYS A 66 50.76 14.77 74.96
C LYS A 66 50.36 13.59 75.83
N MET A 67 51.16 13.29 76.85
CA MET A 67 50.90 12.17 77.75
C MET A 67 51.67 12.32 79.06
N GLN A 68 51.03 12.04 80.19
CA GLN A 68 51.65 12.12 81.50
C GLN A 68 51.98 10.71 82.00
N GLY A 69 53.24 10.49 82.43
CA GLY A 69 53.68 9.26 83.09
C GLY A 69 55.08 8.81 82.70
N PHE A 70 55.56 7.76 83.37
CA PHE A 70 56.83 7.10 83.10
C PHE A 70 56.65 5.90 82.18
N MET A 71 57.50 5.82 81.16
CA MET A 71 57.51 4.73 80.21
C MET A 71 58.15 3.50 80.81
N VAL A 72 57.41 2.39 80.82
CA VAL A 72 57.89 1.12 81.39
C VAL A 72 58.19 0.09 80.30
N GLY A 73 57.48 0.14 79.18
CA GLY A 73 57.71 -0.80 78.09
C GLY A 73 57.05 -0.40 76.77
N TYR A 74 57.56 -0.98 75.68
CA TYR A 74 57.05 -0.78 74.34
C TYR A 74 57.03 -2.09 73.57
N ASN A 75 55.85 -2.50 73.11
CA ASN A 75 55.66 -3.74 72.37
C ASN A 75 54.69 -3.56 71.20
N GLY A 76 55.18 -3.68 69.97
CA GLY A 76 54.36 -3.53 68.77
C GLY A 76 53.80 -2.11 68.66
N SER A 77 52.46 -1.99 68.60
CA SER A 77 51.74 -0.71 68.65
C SER A 77 51.39 -0.23 70.06
N LYS A 78 51.69 -1.01 71.11
CA LYS A 78 51.28 -0.72 72.49
C LYS A 78 52.44 -0.21 73.34
N ILE A 79 52.22 0.97 73.90
CA ILE A 79 53.11 1.61 74.85
C ILE A 79 52.52 1.48 76.25
N PHE A 80 53.33 1.02 77.20
CA PHE A 80 52.91 0.86 78.59
C PHE A 80 53.52 1.95 79.45
N CYS A 81 52.65 2.75 80.06
CA CYS A 81 53.05 3.91 80.83
C CYS A 81 52.43 3.91 82.23
N LEU A 82 53.26 4.15 83.23
CA LEU A 82 52.89 4.24 84.64
C LEU A 82 52.63 5.70 85.02
N HIS A 83 51.40 6.01 85.41
CA HIS A 83 51.02 7.30 85.97
C HIS A 83 50.51 7.11 87.39
N VAL A 84 51.21 7.71 88.36
CA VAL A 84 50.94 7.65 89.81
C VAL A 84 50.90 6.22 90.38
N TYR A 85 49.76 5.51 90.30
CA TYR A 85 49.59 4.12 90.73
C TYR A 85 48.90 3.23 89.68
N SER A 86 48.60 3.77 88.50
CA SER A 86 47.88 3.05 87.44
C SER A 86 48.76 2.83 86.21
N MET A 87 48.75 1.59 85.70
CA MET A 87 49.39 1.24 84.43
C MET A 87 48.38 1.46 83.30
N SER A 88 48.75 2.32 82.34
CA SER A 88 47.95 2.60 81.15
C SER A 88 48.62 2.01 79.91
N ALA A 89 47.83 1.36 79.05
CA ALA A 89 48.30 0.87 77.75
C ALA A 89 47.75 1.81 76.67
N ILE A 90 48.66 2.47 75.95
CA ILE A 90 48.34 3.41 74.87
C ILE A 90 48.66 2.74 73.55
N GLU A 91 47.67 2.70 72.65
CA GLU A 91 47.90 2.33 71.26
C GLU A 91 48.36 3.56 70.49
N VAL A 92 49.53 3.46 69.86
CA VAL A 92 50.07 4.54 69.04
C VAL A 92 50.11 4.12 67.57
N PRO A 93 49.47 4.87 66.66
CA PRO A 93 49.51 4.58 65.24
C PRO A 93 50.93 4.72 64.70
N GLN A 94 51.39 3.70 63.95
CA GLN A 94 52.73 3.67 63.38
C GLN A 94 52.82 4.28 61.98
N SER A 95 51.78 5.01 61.55
CA SER A 95 51.69 5.60 60.21
C SER A 95 52.76 6.67 59.98
N ALA A 96 53.01 7.55 60.95
CA ALA A 96 54.02 8.62 60.82
C ALA A 96 55.44 8.07 60.59
N PRO A 97 55.95 7.12 61.40
CA PRO A 97 57.21 6.45 61.10
C PRO A 97 57.19 5.76 59.73
N MET A 98 56.11 5.05 59.37
CA MET A 98 56.01 4.38 58.06
C MET A 98 56.20 5.36 56.89
N TYR A 99 55.52 6.51 56.88
CA TYR A 99 55.67 7.52 55.82
C TYR A 99 57.10 8.07 55.73
N GLN A 100 57.80 8.24 56.85
CA GLN A 100 59.20 8.68 56.85
C GLN A 100 60.14 7.68 56.14
N TYR A 101 59.88 6.37 56.26
CA TYR A 101 60.63 5.35 55.50
C TYR A 101 60.20 5.28 54.04
N LEU A 102 58.92 5.53 53.75
CA LEU A 102 58.39 5.60 52.38
C LEU A 102 58.99 6.76 51.58
N GLU A 103 59.09 7.95 52.16
CA GLU A 103 59.70 9.13 51.51
C GLU A 103 61.16 8.88 51.09
N ARG A 104 61.88 8.03 51.83
CA ARG A 104 63.26 7.61 51.50
C ARG A 104 63.32 6.38 50.59
N LYS A 105 62.19 5.86 50.11
CA LYS A 105 62.07 4.65 49.28
C LYS A 105 62.62 3.38 49.94
N LEU A 106 62.61 3.30 51.27
CA LEU A 106 63.05 2.13 52.02
C LEU A 106 61.86 1.20 52.31
N PHE A 107 61.33 0.57 51.25
CA PHE A 107 60.07 -0.19 51.29
C PHE A 107 60.10 -1.38 52.27
N LYS A 108 61.21 -2.14 52.31
CA LYS A 108 61.36 -3.29 53.22
C LYS A 108 61.26 -2.90 54.69
N ALA A 109 61.83 -1.76 55.07
CA ALA A 109 61.76 -1.23 56.43
C ALA A 109 60.37 -0.64 56.74
N ALA A 110 59.78 0.07 55.78
CA ALA A 110 58.40 0.57 55.90
C ALA A 110 57.40 -0.58 56.10
N TYR A 111 57.56 -1.71 55.41
CA TYR A 111 56.74 -2.91 55.58
C TYR A 111 56.85 -3.52 56.98
N GLN A 112 58.06 -3.58 57.54
CA GLN A 112 58.26 -4.06 58.92
C GLN A 112 57.53 -3.18 59.93
N ILE A 113 57.56 -1.86 59.75
CA ILE A 113 56.84 -0.90 60.60
C ILE A 113 55.33 -1.02 60.40
N ALA A 114 54.87 -1.16 59.17
CA ALA A 114 53.46 -1.38 58.86
C ALA A 114 52.91 -2.65 59.54
N CYS A 115 53.73 -3.70 59.67
CA CYS A 115 53.36 -4.93 60.39
C CYS A 115 53.11 -4.72 61.90
N LEU A 116 53.67 -3.67 62.51
CA LEU A 116 53.48 -3.34 63.93
C LEU A 116 52.07 -2.79 64.23
N GLY A 117 51.42 -2.19 63.23
CA GLY A 117 50.07 -1.64 63.36
C GLY A 117 49.91 -0.31 62.65
N VAL A 118 49.44 -0.35 61.41
CA VAL A 118 48.99 0.80 60.62
C VAL A 118 47.59 0.53 60.06
N THR A 119 46.93 1.58 59.58
CA THR A 119 45.58 1.48 59.02
C THR A 119 45.58 0.75 57.67
N GLU A 120 44.42 0.30 57.22
CA GLU A 120 44.30 -0.32 55.89
C GLU A 120 44.62 0.67 54.75
N SER A 121 44.33 1.96 54.93
CA SER A 121 44.73 3.01 53.97
C SER A 121 46.25 3.17 53.91
N ASP A 122 46.93 3.16 55.06
CA ASP A 122 48.40 3.22 55.11
C ASP A 122 49.04 2.01 54.41
N TRP A 123 48.43 0.83 54.55
CA TRP A 123 48.85 -0.37 53.83
C TRP A 123 48.68 -0.22 52.31
N LYS A 124 47.59 0.40 51.85
CA LYS A 124 47.37 0.69 50.43
C LYS A 124 48.41 1.65 49.90
N ASP A 125 48.69 2.74 50.63
CA ASP A 125 49.71 3.72 50.24
C ASP A 125 51.11 3.10 50.16
N LEU A 126 51.48 2.27 51.16
CA LEU A 126 52.73 1.51 51.13
C LEU A 126 52.79 0.58 49.91
N ALA A 127 51.70 -0.12 49.61
CA ALA A 127 51.63 -1.05 48.49
C ALA A 127 51.73 -0.32 47.14
N THR A 128 51.04 0.83 46.99
CA THR A 128 51.08 1.62 45.75
C THR A 128 52.43 2.29 45.53
N GLU A 129 53.05 2.85 46.57
CA GLU A 129 54.36 3.50 46.46
C GLU A 129 55.46 2.46 46.21
N ALA A 130 55.38 1.27 46.82
CA ALA A 130 56.28 0.17 46.53
C ALA A 130 56.13 -0.35 45.09
N LEU A 131 54.89 -0.42 44.59
CA LEU A 131 54.59 -0.81 43.20
C LEU A 131 55.12 0.23 42.19
N GLU A 132 54.94 1.53 42.45
CA GLU A 132 55.55 2.62 41.66
C GLU A 132 57.08 2.60 41.74
N GLY A 133 57.62 2.22 42.90
CA GLY A 133 59.05 1.99 43.13
C GLY A 133 59.61 0.71 42.51
N LEU A 134 58.77 -0.11 41.86
CA LEU A 134 59.10 -1.40 41.26
C LEU A 134 59.66 -2.45 42.24
N ASP A 135 59.33 -2.34 43.53
CA ASP A 135 59.67 -3.34 44.56
C ASP A 135 58.55 -4.39 44.71
N PHE A 136 58.52 -5.32 43.74
CA PHE A 136 57.49 -6.36 43.60
C PHE A 136 57.44 -7.39 44.76
N GLU A 137 58.45 -7.41 45.64
CA GLU A 137 58.43 -8.29 46.82
C GLU A 137 57.60 -7.69 47.95
N THR A 138 57.68 -6.37 48.12
CA THR A 138 57.07 -5.65 49.25
C THR A 138 55.61 -5.32 48.95
N ASP A 139 55.31 -4.85 47.74
CA ASP A 139 53.94 -4.56 47.29
C ASP A 139 53.04 -5.81 47.31
N LYS A 140 53.54 -6.97 46.88
CA LYS A 140 52.80 -8.24 46.82
C LYS A 140 52.44 -8.70 48.21
N LYS A 141 53.37 -8.60 49.17
CA LYS A 141 53.10 -8.90 50.58
C LYS A 141 52.06 -7.93 51.15
N ALA A 142 52.15 -6.64 50.81
CA ALA A 142 51.18 -5.64 51.25
C ALA A 142 49.79 -5.88 50.65
N PHE A 143 49.66 -6.11 49.34
CA PHE A 143 48.40 -6.39 48.67
C PHE A 143 47.78 -7.74 49.05
N ILE A 144 48.58 -8.78 49.36
CA ILE A 144 48.09 -10.03 49.97
C ILE A 144 47.40 -9.75 51.30
N ARG A 145 47.98 -8.85 52.12
CA ARG A 145 47.43 -8.49 53.43
C ARG A 145 46.13 -7.69 53.31
N ILE A 146 46.06 -6.78 52.33
CA ILE A 146 44.86 -5.98 52.02
C ILE A 146 43.79 -6.83 51.30
N ARG A 147 44.19 -7.97 50.72
CA ARG A 147 43.36 -8.87 49.90
C ARG A 147 42.85 -8.22 48.61
N ASP A 148 43.62 -7.31 48.02
CA ASP A 148 43.28 -6.71 46.73
C ASP A 148 43.72 -7.61 45.57
N LEU A 149 42.81 -8.49 45.13
CA LEU A 149 43.06 -9.48 44.08
C LEU A 149 43.47 -8.83 42.75
N ARG A 150 42.96 -7.63 42.46
CA ARG A 150 43.17 -6.93 41.19
C ARG A 150 44.63 -6.50 41.00
N TYR A 151 45.21 -5.90 42.04
CA TYR A 151 46.63 -5.55 42.03
C TYR A 151 47.53 -6.79 42.06
N LEU A 152 47.11 -7.88 42.70
CA LEU A 152 47.88 -9.13 42.70
C LEU A 152 47.92 -9.80 41.31
N GLU A 153 46.83 -9.77 40.55
CA GLU A 153 46.81 -10.23 39.16
C GLU A 153 47.75 -9.39 38.28
N LEU A 154 47.72 -8.06 38.45
CA LEU A 154 48.64 -7.16 37.75
C LEU A 154 50.10 -7.49 38.09
N ILE A 155 50.45 -7.59 39.37
CA ILE A 155 51.82 -7.91 39.82
C ILE A 155 52.26 -9.26 39.28
N ASN A 156 51.39 -10.29 39.32
CA ASN A 156 51.72 -11.60 38.75
C ASN A 156 51.96 -11.52 37.24
N SER A 157 51.15 -10.74 36.51
CA SER A 157 51.34 -10.53 35.07
C SER A 157 52.67 -9.84 34.75
N ILE A 158 53.08 -8.87 35.57
CA ILE A 158 54.36 -8.17 35.43
C ILE A 158 55.54 -9.09 35.78
N GLU A 159 55.43 -9.86 36.86
CA GLU A 159 56.44 -10.88 37.23
C GLU A 159 56.63 -11.94 36.14
N GLU A 160 55.54 -12.39 35.51
CA GLU A 160 55.60 -13.34 34.39
C GLU A 160 56.28 -12.73 33.16
N ARG A 161 55.96 -11.47 32.80
CA ARG A 161 56.62 -10.77 31.69
C ARG A 161 58.11 -10.56 31.96
N LYS A 162 58.48 -10.21 33.19
CA LYS A 162 59.88 -10.10 33.63
C LYS A 162 60.62 -11.44 33.53
N LYS A 163 59.98 -12.56 33.86
CA LYS A 163 60.54 -13.92 33.67
C LYS A 163 60.72 -14.29 32.20
N ARG A 164 59.90 -13.74 31.29
CA ARG A 164 60.01 -13.94 29.83
C ARG A 164 61.09 -13.07 29.16
N GLY A 165 61.73 -12.17 29.91
CA GLY A 165 62.86 -11.36 29.43
C GLY A 165 62.52 -9.92 29.05
N GLU A 166 61.28 -9.46 29.26
CA GLU A 166 60.93 -8.04 29.14
C GLU A 166 61.45 -7.26 30.36
N ASN A 167 62.37 -6.32 30.15
CA ASN A 167 62.99 -5.52 31.21
C ASN A 167 62.69 -4.01 31.10
N ASP A 168 61.66 -3.63 30.35
CA ASP A 168 61.28 -2.22 30.18
C ASP A 168 60.52 -1.71 31.41
N ASN A 169 61.28 -1.17 32.36
CA ASN A 169 60.75 -0.57 33.58
C ASN A 169 59.70 0.54 33.30
N GLU A 170 59.83 1.28 32.20
CA GLU A 170 58.86 2.32 31.82
C GLU A 170 57.52 1.73 31.34
N LEU A 171 57.53 0.54 30.72
CA LEU A 171 56.32 -0.14 30.28
C LEU A 171 55.54 -0.70 31.47
N PHE A 172 56.24 -1.31 32.43
CA PHE A 172 55.61 -1.78 33.68
C PHE A 172 55.02 -0.62 34.48
N LEU A 173 55.73 0.51 34.53
CA LEU A 173 55.20 1.71 35.17
C LEU A 173 53.97 2.27 34.42
N ALA A 174 53.92 2.16 33.10
CA ALA A 174 52.73 2.53 32.31
C ALA A 174 51.52 1.67 32.66
N ASP A 175 51.69 0.35 32.77
CA ASP A 175 50.64 -0.59 33.18
C ASP A 175 50.15 -0.29 34.61
N VAL A 176 51.06 0.03 35.53
CA VAL A 176 50.72 0.45 36.90
C VAL A 176 49.90 1.73 36.88
N TYR A 177 50.32 2.77 36.15
CA TYR A 177 49.57 4.02 36.05
C TYR A 177 48.21 3.86 35.37
N ALA A 178 48.09 2.96 34.39
CA ALA A 178 46.81 2.62 33.79
C ALA A 178 45.87 2.00 34.83
N PHE A 179 46.38 1.11 35.68
CA PHE A 179 45.59 0.48 36.73
C PHE A 179 45.17 1.43 37.86
N GLN A 180 46.03 2.39 38.21
CA GLN A 180 45.74 3.44 39.20
C GLN A 180 44.74 4.50 38.72
N GLY A 181 44.41 4.53 37.42
CA GLY A 181 43.56 5.55 36.82
C GLY A 181 44.30 6.82 36.37
N LYS A 182 45.63 6.84 36.41
CA LYS A 182 46.49 7.93 35.92
C LYS A 182 46.70 7.81 34.40
N PHE A 183 45.61 7.76 33.64
CA PHE A 183 45.62 7.40 32.20
C PHE A 183 46.49 8.30 31.33
N HIS A 184 46.55 9.61 31.60
CA HIS A 184 47.40 10.53 30.85
C HIS A 184 48.90 10.26 31.03
N GLN A 185 49.31 9.86 32.24
CA GLN A 185 50.70 9.51 32.52
C GLN A 185 51.05 8.16 31.89
N ALA A 186 50.14 7.18 32.01
CA ALA A 186 50.26 5.89 31.35
C ALA A 186 50.42 6.02 29.83
N ALA A 187 49.55 6.81 29.18
CA ALA A 187 49.60 7.02 27.73
C ALA A 187 50.89 7.71 27.26
N LYS A 188 51.43 8.66 28.03
CA LYS A 188 52.73 9.28 27.74
C LYS A 188 53.87 8.26 27.80
N LEU A 189 53.83 7.35 28.77
CA LEU A 189 54.81 6.28 28.88
C LEU A 189 54.66 5.26 27.75
N TYR A 190 53.44 4.81 27.44
CA TYR A 190 53.19 3.94 26.28
C TYR A 190 53.65 4.54 24.96
N LYS A 191 53.50 5.85 24.78
CA LYS A 191 54.03 6.57 23.61
C LYS A 191 55.55 6.54 23.57
N ARG A 192 56.21 6.79 24.71
CA ARG A 192 57.68 6.76 24.82
C ARG A 192 58.25 5.37 24.57
N THR A 193 57.54 4.32 24.98
CA THR A 193 57.93 2.92 24.74
C THR A 193 57.49 2.39 23.37
N GLY A 194 56.87 3.21 22.51
CA GLY A 194 56.45 2.83 21.16
C GLY A 194 55.17 1.98 21.07
N HIS A 195 54.45 1.82 22.18
CA HIS A 195 53.23 0.99 22.28
C HIS A 195 51.94 1.84 22.17
N GLU A 196 51.83 2.65 21.12
CA GLU A 196 50.69 3.57 20.93
C GLU A 196 49.35 2.84 20.77
N ALA A 197 49.35 1.62 20.22
CA ALA A 197 48.15 0.79 20.07
C ALA A 197 47.50 0.44 21.41
N ILE A 198 48.31 0.22 22.47
CA ILE A 198 47.82 -0.07 23.82
C ILE A 198 47.21 1.18 24.44
N ALA A 199 47.81 2.35 24.22
CA ALA A 199 47.24 3.62 24.66
C ALA A 199 45.90 3.92 23.96
N LEU A 200 45.80 3.61 22.66
CA LEU A 200 44.56 3.76 21.89
C LEU A 200 43.47 2.79 22.35
N SER A 201 43.79 1.52 22.61
CA SER A 201 42.82 0.56 23.16
C SER A 201 42.36 1.00 24.55
N MET A 202 43.28 1.42 25.42
CA MET A 202 42.97 1.95 26.74
C MET A 202 42.00 3.12 26.68
N TYR A 203 42.29 4.16 25.87
CA TYR A 203 41.39 5.31 25.77
C TYR A 203 40.06 4.99 25.09
N THR A 204 40.04 4.08 24.10
CA THR A 204 38.77 3.66 23.47
C THR A 204 37.90 2.85 24.43
N ASP A 205 38.47 1.96 25.23
CA ASP A 205 37.75 1.16 26.23
C ASP A 205 37.23 2.03 27.38
N LEU A 206 38.00 3.05 27.78
CA LEU A 206 37.59 4.07 28.76
C LEU A 206 36.65 5.14 28.20
N ARG A 207 36.31 5.07 26.90
CA ARG A 207 35.43 6.01 26.18
C ARG A 207 35.97 7.44 26.12
N MET A 208 37.27 7.60 26.28
CA MET A 208 38.01 8.86 26.17
C MET A 208 38.41 9.11 24.71
N PHE A 209 37.41 9.21 23.82
CA PHE A 209 37.64 9.25 22.36
C PHE A 209 38.41 10.49 21.88
N GLU A 210 38.31 11.62 22.58
CA GLU A 210 39.05 12.84 22.25
C GLU A 210 40.56 12.62 22.37
N TYR A 211 41.00 12.02 23.47
CA TYR A 211 42.40 11.68 23.68
C TYR A 211 42.85 10.53 22.78
N ALA A 212 41.99 9.55 22.50
CA ALA A 212 42.30 8.45 21.59
C ALA A 212 42.66 8.92 20.17
N LYS A 213 42.07 10.03 19.69
CA LYS A 213 42.37 10.61 18.36
C LYS A 213 43.82 11.05 18.22
N GLU A 214 44.48 11.45 19.31
CA GLU A 214 45.90 11.86 19.29
C GLU A 214 46.85 10.67 19.05
N PHE A 215 46.39 9.44 19.30
CA PHE A 215 47.15 8.19 19.13
C PHE A 215 46.77 7.46 17.85
N VAL A 216 45.78 7.94 17.10
CA VAL A 216 45.56 7.51 15.71
C VAL A 216 46.59 8.24 14.87
N GLY A 217 47.69 7.57 14.52
CA GLY A 217 48.62 8.12 13.53
C GLY A 217 47.85 8.59 12.30
N ALA A 218 48.12 9.80 11.82
CA ALA A 218 47.40 10.45 10.72
C ALA A 218 47.35 9.62 9.40
N THR A 219 48.08 8.51 9.35
CA THR A 219 48.31 7.63 8.21
C THR A 219 47.66 6.25 8.30
N ASP A 220 46.91 5.89 9.35
CA ASP A 220 46.17 4.60 9.40
C ASP A 220 44.64 4.75 9.31
N PRO A 221 44.08 4.74 8.07
CA PRO A 221 42.64 4.81 7.83
C PRO A 221 41.83 3.72 8.50
N LYS A 222 42.40 2.53 8.75
CA LYS A 222 41.68 1.41 9.36
C LYS A 222 41.42 1.66 10.84
N SER A 223 42.45 2.13 11.55
CA SER A 223 42.35 2.49 12.98
C SER A 223 41.43 3.69 13.20
N SER A 224 41.43 4.66 12.29
CA SER A 224 40.50 5.80 12.32
C SER A 224 39.03 5.37 12.12
N ARG A 225 38.75 4.50 11.13
CA ARG A 225 37.40 3.96 10.90
C ARG A 225 36.90 3.15 12.10
N LEU A 226 37.74 2.27 12.65
CA LEU A 226 37.38 1.45 13.82
C LEU A 226 37.04 2.32 15.04
N LEU A 227 37.80 3.40 15.26
CA LEU A 227 37.53 4.37 16.32
C LEU A 227 36.19 5.07 16.11
N MET A 228 35.89 5.51 14.89
CA MET A 228 34.60 6.13 14.56
C MET A 228 33.42 5.16 14.74
N THR A 229 33.55 3.90 14.33
CA THR A 229 32.51 2.87 14.55
C THR A 229 32.29 2.63 16.05
N LYS A 230 33.36 2.47 16.85
CA LYS A 230 33.24 2.32 18.31
C LYS A 230 32.62 3.56 18.98
N GLN A 231 32.96 4.75 18.49
CA GLN A 231 32.38 6.01 18.98
C GLN A 231 30.87 6.08 18.63
N ALA A 232 30.49 5.64 17.43
CA ALA A 232 29.10 5.56 16.99
C ALA A 232 28.30 4.53 17.81
N ASP A 233 28.86 3.36 18.09
CA ASP A 233 28.25 2.34 18.96
C ASP A 233 27.99 2.88 20.37
N TRP A 234 28.93 3.66 20.91
CA TRP A 234 28.76 4.34 22.18
C TRP A 234 27.67 5.42 22.13
N ALA A 235 27.67 6.27 21.09
CA ALA A 235 26.65 7.30 20.91
C ALA A 235 25.23 6.69 20.80
N LYS A 236 25.12 5.53 20.16
CA LYS A 236 23.89 4.71 20.11
C LYS A 236 23.46 4.26 21.50
N SER A 237 24.38 3.73 22.31
CA SER A 237 24.09 3.30 23.70
C SER A 237 23.73 4.47 24.63
N SER A 238 24.24 5.68 24.34
CA SER A 238 24.07 6.88 25.16
C SER A 238 22.79 7.68 24.83
N ARG A 239 21.88 7.12 24.03
CA ARG A 239 20.64 7.78 23.55
C ARG A 239 20.91 9.10 22.80
N ALA A 240 22.04 9.21 22.12
CA ALA A 240 22.33 10.29 21.17
C ALA A 240 22.31 9.77 19.72
N PRO A 241 21.14 9.36 19.20
CA PRO A 241 21.04 8.64 17.93
C PRO A 241 21.47 9.49 16.72
N ARG A 242 21.38 10.82 16.82
CA ARG A 242 21.71 11.74 15.71
C ARG A 242 23.21 11.80 15.48
N ALA A 243 23.96 12.01 16.56
CA ALA A 243 25.41 11.96 16.54
C ALA A 243 25.91 10.57 16.12
N ALA A 244 25.27 9.49 16.59
CA ALA A 244 25.60 8.14 16.18
C ALA A 244 25.45 7.93 14.66
N ALA A 245 24.34 8.39 14.07
CA ALA A 245 24.10 8.28 12.64
C ALA A 245 25.13 9.08 11.83
N GLU A 246 25.43 10.33 12.21
CA GLU A 246 26.47 11.14 11.57
C GLU A 246 27.85 10.47 11.64
N MET A 247 28.18 9.86 12.79
CA MET A 247 29.42 9.11 12.96
C MET A 247 29.49 7.87 12.08
N TYR A 248 28.42 7.08 11.98
CA TYR A 248 28.37 5.92 11.07
C TYR A 248 28.49 6.34 9.61
N LEU A 249 27.88 7.47 9.21
CA LEU A 249 28.05 8.02 7.86
C LEU A 249 29.51 8.43 7.60
N SER A 250 30.16 9.06 8.58
CA SER A 250 31.58 9.43 8.45
C SER A 250 32.52 8.22 8.42
N ALA A 251 32.13 7.12 9.07
CA ALA A 251 32.85 5.84 9.05
C ALA A 251 32.66 5.06 7.74
N GLY A 252 31.70 5.43 6.89
CA GLY A 252 31.32 4.70 5.67
C GLY A 252 30.38 3.52 5.91
N GLU A 253 29.81 3.39 7.11
CA GLU A 253 28.83 2.34 7.45
C GLU A 253 27.39 2.83 7.20
N SER A 254 27.08 3.10 5.93
CA SER A 254 25.80 3.71 5.51
C SER A 254 24.57 2.91 5.95
N LEU A 255 24.64 1.57 5.94
CA LEU A 255 23.49 0.71 6.29
C LEU A 255 23.03 0.90 7.74
N LYS A 256 23.96 0.92 8.70
CA LYS A 256 23.63 1.11 10.12
C LYS A 256 23.13 2.52 10.38
N ALA A 257 23.68 3.51 9.68
CA ALA A 257 23.19 4.89 9.75
C ALA A 257 21.74 4.98 9.28
N ILE A 258 21.41 4.39 8.13
CA ILE A 258 20.06 4.38 7.56
C ILE A 258 19.05 3.74 8.50
N ASP A 259 19.39 2.60 9.11
CA ASP A 259 18.49 1.92 10.05
C ASP A 259 18.15 2.84 11.25
N ILE A 260 19.15 3.53 11.83
CA ILE A 260 18.95 4.48 12.95
C ILE A 260 18.10 5.68 12.51
N ILE A 261 18.44 6.29 11.37
CA ILE A 261 17.74 7.46 10.82
C ILE A 261 16.27 7.11 10.53
N GLY A 262 16.05 5.95 9.91
CA GLY A 262 14.73 5.45 9.53
C GLY A 262 13.86 5.11 10.72
N GLU A 263 14.41 4.54 11.80
CA GLU A 263 13.70 4.28 13.06
C GLU A 263 13.22 5.56 13.76
N HIS A 264 14.01 6.63 13.70
CA HIS A 264 13.70 7.91 14.34
C HIS A 264 12.87 8.85 13.47
N GLY A 265 12.69 8.51 12.19
CA GLY A 265 11.87 9.29 11.25
C GLY A 265 12.50 10.59 10.79
N TRP A 266 13.83 10.70 10.78
CA TRP A 266 14.51 11.92 10.29
C TRP A 266 14.56 11.96 8.75
N ALA A 267 13.47 12.42 8.14
CA ALA A 267 13.31 12.48 6.69
C ALA A 267 14.42 13.30 6.02
N ASP A 268 14.80 14.47 6.55
CA ASP A 268 15.82 15.35 5.95
C ASP A 268 17.18 14.67 5.82
N MET A 269 17.64 14.01 6.91
CA MET A 269 18.92 13.29 6.87
C MET A 269 18.85 12.06 5.97
N LEU A 270 17.69 11.40 5.88
CA LEU A 270 17.51 10.26 4.99
C LEU A 270 17.55 10.68 3.51
N ILE A 271 17.01 11.87 3.18
CA ILE A 271 17.08 12.45 1.82
C ILE A 271 18.52 12.76 1.45
N ASP A 272 19.27 13.40 2.35
CA ASP A 272 20.68 13.71 2.11
C ASP A 272 21.52 12.45 1.91
N VAL A 273 21.25 11.40 2.68
CA VAL A 273 21.91 10.10 2.52
C VAL A 273 21.52 9.48 1.17
N ALA A 274 20.23 9.39 0.83
CA ALA A 274 19.77 8.82 -0.44
C ALA A 274 20.36 9.54 -1.68
N ARG A 275 20.58 10.86 -1.59
CA ARG A 275 21.22 11.64 -2.66
C ARG A 275 22.72 11.37 -2.76
N LYS A 276 23.43 11.26 -1.63
CA LYS A 276 24.88 10.99 -1.56
C LYS A 276 25.26 9.56 -1.95
N LEU A 277 24.37 8.59 -1.72
CA LEU A 277 24.62 7.19 -2.10
C LEU A 277 24.74 7.03 -3.62
N ASP A 278 25.64 6.17 -4.06
CA ASP A 278 25.84 5.86 -5.47
C ASP A 278 24.81 4.85 -5.99
N LYS A 279 24.61 4.82 -7.32
CA LYS A 279 23.68 3.88 -7.97
C LYS A 279 24.04 2.40 -7.75
N ALA A 280 25.30 2.11 -7.43
CA ALA A 280 25.77 0.75 -7.17
C ALA A 280 25.33 0.22 -5.79
N GLU A 281 25.03 1.10 -4.83
CA GLU A 281 24.67 0.75 -3.45
C GLU A 281 23.17 0.44 -3.32
N ARG A 282 22.68 -0.52 -4.11
CA ARG A 282 21.26 -0.88 -4.20
C ARG A 282 20.64 -1.27 -2.86
N GLU A 283 21.38 -1.99 -2.01
CA GLU A 283 20.88 -2.41 -0.69
C GLU A 283 20.59 -1.21 0.23
N ALA A 284 21.48 -0.22 0.24
CA ALA A 284 21.32 0.99 1.04
C ALA A 284 20.15 1.84 0.53
N LEU A 285 20.06 2.02 -0.79
CA LEU A 285 18.94 2.74 -1.42
C LEU A 285 17.59 2.02 -1.21
N ALA A 286 17.55 0.69 -1.26
CA ALA A 286 16.33 -0.08 -1.01
C ALA A 286 15.84 0.08 0.43
N LYS A 287 16.76 0.05 1.42
CA LYS A 287 16.43 0.36 2.81
C LYS A 287 15.89 1.78 2.98
N CYS A 288 16.53 2.77 2.35
CA CYS A 288 16.02 4.16 2.36
C CYS A 288 14.59 4.22 1.82
N ALA A 289 14.31 3.56 0.70
CA ALA A 289 12.98 3.53 0.08
C ALA A 289 11.91 2.87 0.99
N VAL A 290 12.25 1.77 1.66
CA VAL A 290 11.37 1.12 2.65
C VAL A 290 11.07 2.06 3.83
N HIS A 291 12.07 2.78 4.32
CA HIS A 291 11.87 3.77 5.37
C HIS A 291 11.02 4.96 4.90
N PHE A 292 11.24 5.48 3.68
CA PHE A 292 10.39 6.52 3.10
C PHE A 292 8.93 6.07 2.95
N LYS A 293 8.71 4.81 2.53
CA LYS A 293 7.38 4.18 2.47
C LYS A 293 6.71 4.13 3.84
N ARG A 294 7.44 3.71 4.89
CA ARG A 294 6.94 3.70 6.28
C ARG A 294 6.61 5.09 6.80
N LEU A 295 7.38 6.10 6.42
CA LEU A 295 7.16 7.51 6.79
C LEU A 295 6.11 8.22 5.92
N LYS A 296 5.47 7.53 4.96
CA LYS A 296 4.50 8.08 4.00
C LYS A 296 5.05 9.19 3.09
N HIS A 297 6.37 9.21 2.90
CA HIS A 297 7.03 10.15 2.00
C HIS A 297 7.20 9.53 0.60
N HIS A 298 6.09 9.41 -0.12
CA HIS A 298 6.01 8.64 -1.36
C HIS A 298 6.81 9.23 -2.53
N GLY A 299 6.89 10.55 -2.65
CA GLY A 299 7.69 11.21 -3.70
C GLY A 299 9.18 10.87 -3.62
N TYR A 300 9.76 10.88 -2.42
CA TYR A 300 11.17 10.52 -2.22
C TYR A 300 11.41 9.01 -2.40
N ALA A 301 10.45 8.17 -2.02
CA ALA A 301 10.53 6.74 -2.31
C ALA A 301 10.54 6.48 -3.83
N SER A 302 9.69 7.17 -4.61
CA SER A 302 9.67 7.08 -6.07
C SER A 302 11.00 7.54 -6.70
N GLU A 303 11.55 8.68 -6.26
CA GLU A 303 12.87 9.16 -6.70
C GLU A 303 13.97 8.12 -6.41
N THR A 304 13.93 7.48 -5.24
CA THR A 304 14.90 6.47 -4.83
C THR A 304 14.79 5.19 -5.68
N TYR A 305 13.57 4.69 -5.93
CA TYR A 305 13.35 3.53 -6.82
C TYR A 305 13.74 3.82 -8.27
N SER A 306 13.42 5.02 -8.77
CA SER A 306 13.85 5.48 -10.09
C SER A 306 15.38 5.57 -10.19
N LYS A 307 16.08 5.99 -9.13
CA LYS A 307 17.56 6.04 -9.08
C LYS A 307 18.17 4.63 -9.09
N MET A 308 17.53 3.65 -8.46
CA MET A 308 17.96 2.23 -8.48
C MET A 308 17.68 1.52 -9.81
N GLY A 309 16.73 2.03 -10.60
CA GLY A 309 16.22 1.39 -11.80
C GLY A 309 15.29 0.21 -11.53
N ASP A 310 14.76 0.09 -10.30
CA ASP A 310 13.81 -0.96 -9.94
C ASP A 310 12.38 -0.50 -10.27
N LEU A 311 11.99 -0.74 -11.51
CA LEU A 311 10.67 -0.36 -12.03
C LEU A 311 9.54 -1.16 -11.38
N LYS A 312 9.81 -2.39 -10.91
CA LYS A 312 8.78 -3.24 -10.32
C LYS A 312 8.37 -2.69 -8.95
N ALA A 313 9.35 -2.41 -8.09
CA ALA A 313 9.08 -1.80 -6.79
C ALA A 313 8.48 -0.39 -6.91
N LEU A 314 8.83 0.35 -7.97
CA LEU A 314 8.23 1.64 -8.29
C LEU A 314 6.74 1.51 -8.63
N VAL A 315 6.37 0.56 -9.49
CA VAL A 315 4.97 0.29 -9.85
C VAL A 315 4.16 -0.13 -8.62
N GLU A 316 4.68 -1.05 -7.82
CA GLU A 316 4.03 -1.49 -6.57
C GLU A 316 3.81 -0.30 -5.61
N LEU A 317 4.78 0.62 -5.50
CA LEU A 317 4.63 1.83 -4.69
C LEU A 317 3.52 2.75 -5.23
N HIS A 318 3.45 3.01 -6.54
CA HIS A 318 2.41 3.87 -7.11
C HIS A 318 1.01 3.24 -6.96
N VAL A 319 0.89 1.93 -7.12
CA VAL A 319 -0.35 1.18 -6.92
C VAL A 319 -0.82 1.27 -5.47
N GLU A 320 0.06 1.02 -4.49
CA GLU A 320 -0.29 1.11 -3.07
C GLU A 320 -0.67 2.53 -2.63
N THR A 321 -0.08 3.54 -3.26
CA THR A 321 -0.35 4.95 -2.95
C THR A 321 -1.47 5.55 -3.80
N GLN A 322 -2.08 4.76 -4.68
CA GLN A 322 -3.18 5.14 -5.57
C GLN A 322 -2.83 6.30 -6.53
N HIS A 323 -1.54 6.49 -6.86
CA HIS A 323 -1.10 7.45 -7.88
C HIS A 323 -1.18 6.82 -9.27
N TRP A 324 -2.40 6.61 -9.75
CA TRP A 324 -2.68 5.86 -10.99
C TRP A 324 -2.12 6.55 -12.25
N GLU A 325 -2.11 7.89 -12.32
CA GLU A 325 -1.58 8.63 -13.46
C GLU A 325 -0.09 8.33 -13.71
N GLU A 326 0.72 8.37 -12.65
CA GLU A 326 2.15 8.04 -12.71
C GLU A 326 2.36 6.56 -13.03
N ALA A 327 1.51 5.67 -12.49
CA ALA A 327 1.54 4.25 -12.81
C ALA A 327 1.24 3.99 -14.29
N PHE A 328 0.27 4.69 -14.89
CA PHE A 328 -0.05 4.57 -16.31
C PHE A 328 1.11 5.03 -17.21
N LEU A 329 1.80 6.13 -16.86
CA LEU A 329 2.99 6.59 -17.58
C LEU A 329 4.12 5.56 -17.57
N VAL A 330 4.28 4.81 -16.48
CA VAL A 330 5.26 3.72 -16.40
C VAL A 330 4.84 2.54 -17.28
N VAL A 331 3.55 2.18 -17.29
CA VAL A 331 3.01 1.08 -18.11
C VAL A 331 3.06 1.39 -19.60
N GLU A 332 2.82 2.64 -20.02
CA GLU A 332 2.96 3.06 -21.42
C GLU A 332 4.39 2.89 -21.92
N LYS A 333 5.40 3.15 -21.07
CA LYS A 333 6.82 2.92 -21.39
C LYS A 333 7.20 1.44 -21.30
N HIS A 334 6.57 0.69 -20.40
CA HIS A 334 6.88 -0.71 -20.11
C HIS A 334 5.62 -1.59 -20.05
N PRO A 335 5.16 -2.12 -21.21
CA PRO A 335 3.93 -2.92 -21.29
C PRO A 335 3.92 -4.20 -20.44
N GLN A 336 5.07 -4.66 -19.96
CA GLN A 336 5.22 -5.85 -19.11
C GLN A 336 4.48 -5.73 -17.76
N PHE A 337 4.28 -4.51 -17.25
CA PHE A 337 3.60 -4.26 -15.97
C PHE A 337 2.10 -3.94 -16.11
N LYS A 338 1.52 -4.16 -17.31
CA LYS A 338 0.12 -3.84 -17.58
C LYS A 338 -0.83 -4.55 -16.61
N ASN A 339 -0.58 -5.82 -16.32
CA ASN A 339 -1.42 -6.58 -15.40
C ASN A 339 -1.27 -6.09 -13.94
N ASP A 340 -0.04 -5.74 -13.55
CA ASP A 340 0.29 -5.33 -12.18
C ASP A 340 -0.34 -3.99 -11.80
N VAL A 341 -0.66 -3.13 -12.78
CA VAL A 341 -1.35 -1.85 -12.56
C VAL A 341 -2.84 -1.93 -12.82
N PHE A 342 -3.27 -2.46 -13.98
CA PHE A 342 -4.68 -2.40 -14.37
C PHE A 342 -5.57 -3.32 -13.53
N VAL A 343 -5.05 -4.43 -12.97
CA VAL A 343 -5.85 -5.31 -12.10
C VAL A 343 -6.15 -4.63 -10.75
N PRO A 344 -5.15 -4.14 -9.99
CA PRO A 344 -5.43 -3.37 -8.77
C PRO A 344 -6.24 -2.10 -9.03
N TYR A 345 -6.01 -1.41 -10.15
CA TYR A 345 -6.81 -0.26 -10.54
C TYR A 345 -8.28 -0.64 -10.77
N ALA A 346 -8.55 -1.75 -11.46
CA ALA A 346 -9.90 -2.23 -11.69
C ALA A 346 -10.60 -2.65 -10.38
N GLN A 347 -9.87 -3.27 -9.45
CA GLN A 347 -10.38 -3.59 -8.11
C GLN A 347 -10.72 -2.32 -7.32
N TRP A 348 -9.82 -1.33 -7.31
CA TRP A 348 -10.07 -0.04 -6.68
C TRP A 348 -11.28 0.68 -7.29
N LEU A 349 -11.44 0.65 -8.61
CA LEU A 349 -12.63 1.21 -9.28
C LEU A 349 -13.91 0.46 -8.89
N ALA A 350 -13.84 -0.87 -8.76
CA ALA A 350 -14.98 -1.68 -8.31
C ALA A 350 -15.34 -1.41 -6.84
N GLU A 351 -14.36 -1.16 -5.98
CA GLU A 351 -14.59 -0.77 -4.58
C GLU A 351 -15.23 0.63 -4.45
N ASN A 352 -15.01 1.51 -5.42
CA ASN A 352 -15.59 2.87 -5.46
C ASN A 352 -16.86 2.96 -6.33
N ASP A 353 -17.54 1.84 -6.59
CA ASP A 353 -18.77 1.76 -7.40
C ASP A 353 -18.65 2.21 -8.87
N HIS A 354 -17.42 2.42 -9.38
CA HIS A 354 -17.12 2.79 -10.76
C HIS A 354 -16.98 1.54 -11.64
N PHE A 355 -18.04 0.75 -11.70
CA PHE A 355 -18.00 -0.59 -12.30
C PHE A 355 -17.75 -0.61 -13.82
N GLU A 356 -18.24 0.38 -14.56
CA GLU A 356 -18.02 0.49 -16.00
C GLU A 356 -16.54 0.75 -16.33
N GLU A 357 -15.89 1.61 -15.55
CA GLU A 357 -14.46 1.89 -15.67
C GLU A 357 -13.63 0.68 -15.23
N ALA A 358 -14.05 0.01 -14.15
CA ALA A 358 -13.41 -1.21 -13.67
C ALA A 358 -13.41 -2.29 -14.75
N GLN A 359 -14.55 -2.48 -15.43
CA GLN A 359 -14.68 -3.44 -16.53
C GLN A 359 -13.76 -3.08 -17.71
N LYS A 360 -13.69 -1.80 -18.09
CA LYS A 360 -12.73 -1.32 -19.11
C LYS A 360 -11.28 -1.56 -18.68
N ALA A 361 -10.95 -1.39 -17.40
CA ALA A 361 -9.62 -1.64 -16.86
C ALA A 361 -9.25 -3.14 -16.87
N PHE A 362 -10.16 -4.03 -16.46
CA PHE A 362 -9.94 -5.50 -16.56
C PHE A 362 -9.76 -5.96 -18.02
N HIS A 363 -10.51 -5.37 -18.95
CA HIS A 363 -10.33 -5.62 -20.37
C HIS A 363 -8.95 -5.17 -20.86
N LYS A 364 -8.49 -3.97 -20.45
CA LYS A 364 -7.14 -3.48 -20.74
C LYS A 364 -6.06 -4.40 -20.13
N ALA A 365 -6.30 -5.01 -18.98
CA ALA A 365 -5.42 -6.00 -18.34
C ALA A 365 -5.41 -7.38 -19.03
N GLY A 366 -6.20 -7.61 -20.08
CA GLY A 366 -6.32 -8.93 -20.72
C GLY A 366 -6.97 -10.01 -19.83
N ARG A 367 -7.64 -9.60 -18.74
CA ARG A 367 -8.40 -10.48 -17.82
C ARG A 367 -9.89 -10.47 -18.19
N GLN A 368 -10.20 -10.88 -19.42
CA GLN A 368 -11.57 -10.86 -19.95
C GLN A 368 -12.55 -11.71 -19.12
N SER A 369 -12.13 -12.87 -18.63
CA SER A 369 -12.98 -13.76 -17.83
C SER A 369 -13.40 -13.14 -16.48
N GLU A 370 -12.52 -12.39 -15.83
CA GLU A 370 -12.84 -11.67 -14.59
C GLU A 370 -13.77 -10.49 -14.87
N ALA A 371 -13.55 -9.76 -15.97
CA ALA A 371 -14.44 -8.69 -16.42
C ALA A 371 -15.88 -9.19 -16.66
N VAL A 372 -16.03 -10.36 -17.30
CA VAL A 372 -17.34 -10.99 -17.52
C VAL A 372 -18.00 -11.35 -16.20
N LYS A 373 -17.27 -11.98 -15.26
CA LYS A 373 -17.83 -12.37 -13.95
C LYS A 373 -18.31 -11.17 -13.13
N VAL A 374 -17.53 -10.10 -13.08
CA VAL A 374 -17.93 -8.86 -12.40
C VAL A 374 -19.20 -8.30 -13.03
N LEU A 375 -19.26 -8.25 -14.36
CA LEU A 375 -20.43 -7.75 -15.06
C LEU A 375 -21.67 -8.65 -14.88
N GLU A 376 -21.52 -9.98 -14.89
CA GLU A 376 -22.59 -10.92 -14.57
C GLU A 376 -23.15 -10.70 -13.16
N GLN A 377 -22.28 -10.52 -12.17
CA GLN A 377 -22.72 -10.24 -10.80
C GLN A 377 -23.46 -8.89 -10.70
N LEU A 378 -22.98 -7.86 -11.39
CA LEU A 378 -23.65 -6.56 -11.46
C LEU A 378 -25.02 -6.65 -12.15
N THR A 379 -25.14 -7.45 -13.20
CA THR A 379 -26.44 -7.68 -13.86
C THR A 379 -27.42 -8.35 -12.92
N HIS A 380 -26.97 -9.36 -12.18
CA HIS A 380 -27.79 -10.06 -11.22
C HIS A 380 -28.24 -9.12 -10.09
N ASN A 381 -27.32 -8.35 -9.51
CA ASN A 381 -27.62 -7.37 -8.48
C ASN A 381 -28.61 -6.31 -8.99
N ALA A 382 -28.39 -5.77 -10.19
CA ALA A 382 -29.29 -4.77 -10.79
C ALA A 382 -30.72 -5.30 -10.99
N VAL A 383 -30.87 -6.59 -11.34
CA VAL A 383 -32.19 -7.23 -11.44
C VAL A 383 -32.85 -7.39 -10.07
N VAL A 384 -32.10 -7.80 -9.04
CA VAL A 384 -32.61 -7.97 -7.66
C VAL A 384 -33.00 -6.63 -7.05
N GLU A 385 -32.24 -5.56 -7.32
CA GLU A 385 -32.52 -4.19 -6.86
C GLU A 385 -33.61 -3.47 -7.66
N ASN A 386 -34.24 -4.12 -8.66
CA ASN A 386 -35.21 -3.54 -9.58
C ASN A 386 -34.66 -2.38 -10.45
N ARG A 387 -33.33 -2.27 -10.61
CA ARG A 387 -32.64 -1.32 -11.48
C ARG A 387 -32.62 -1.83 -12.93
N PHE A 388 -33.79 -2.02 -13.52
CA PHE A 388 -33.93 -2.65 -14.84
C PHE A 388 -33.30 -1.87 -15.99
N ASN A 389 -33.15 -0.55 -15.86
CA ASN A 389 -32.41 0.26 -16.83
C ASN A 389 -30.93 -0.13 -16.89
N ASP A 390 -30.32 -0.37 -15.72
CA ASP A 390 -28.92 -0.79 -15.62
C ASP A 390 -28.78 -2.26 -16.02
N ALA A 391 -29.71 -3.12 -15.61
CA ALA A 391 -29.73 -4.51 -16.04
C ALA A 391 -29.76 -4.64 -17.58
N GLY A 392 -30.64 -3.87 -18.25
CA GLY A 392 -30.70 -3.86 -19.72
C GLY A 392 -29.38 -3.44 -20.37
N TYR A 393 -28.76 -2.38 -19.83
CA TYR A 393 -27.47 -1.91 -20.31
C TYR A 393 -26.33 -2.92 -20.06
N TYR A 394 -26.29 -3.53 -18.88
CA TYR A 394 -25.26 -4.50 -18.53
C TYR A 394 -25.39 -5.80 -19.35
N TYR A 395 -26.61 -6.27 -19.63
CA TYR A 395 -26.81 -7.38 -20.57
C TYR A 395 -26.37 -7.05 -21.99
N TRP A 396 -26.59 -5.80 -22.44
CA TRP A 396 -26.04 -5.35 -23.72
C TRP A 396 -24.51 -5.38 -23.71
N MET A 397 -23.85 -4.89 -22.66
CA MET A 397 -22.40 -4.96 -22.54
C MET A 397 -21.87 -6.39 -22.48
N LEU A 398 -22.52 -7.30 -21.72
CA LEU A 398 -22.17 -8.73 -21.69
C LEU A 398 -22.22 -9.34 -23.09
N SER A 399 -23.25 -9.01 -23.87
CA SER A 399 -23.35 -9.50 -25.23
C SER A 399 -22.16 -9.01 -26.08
N MET A 400 -21.81 -7.72 -26.01
CA MET A 400 -20.67 -7.18 -26.74
C MET A 400 -19.35 -7.88 -26.35
N GLN A 401 -19.15 -8.17 -25.07
CA GLN A 401 -18.00 -8.95 -24.61
C GLN A 401 -18.00 -10.39 -25.17
N CYS A 402 -19.16 -11.07 -25.20
CA CYS A 402 -19.27 -12.38 -25.83
C CYS A 402 -18.89 -12.33 -27.32
N LEU A 403 -19.22 -11.23 -28.01
CA LEU A 403 -18.85 -11.02 -29.40
C LEU A 403 -17.33 -10.81 -29.57
N ASP A 404 -16.71 -10.05 -28.67
CA ASP A 404 -15.25 -9.84 -28.66
C ASP A 404 -14.49 -11.14 -28.37
N ILE A 405 -14.93 -11.93 -27.37
CA ILE A 405 -14.34 -13.24 -27.07
C ILE A 405 -14.51 -14.21 -28.25
N ALA A 406 -15.68 -14.20 -28.90
CA ALA A 406 -15.93 -15.01 -30.10
C ALA A 406 -15.07 -14.60 -31.31
N ARG A 407 -14.55 -13.37 -31.33
CA ARG A 407 -13.60 -12.89 -32.34
C ARG A 407 -12.17 -13.34 -32.05
N GLU A 408 -11.78 -13.42 -30.78
CA GLU A 408 -10.42 -13.82 -30.38
C GLU A 408 -10.23 -15.34 -30.33
N SER A 409 -11.27 -16.11 -29.95
CA SER A 409 -11.19 -17.56 -29.76
C SER A 409 -12.16 -18.31 -30.70
N GLU A 410 -11.62 -19.03 -31.69
CA GLU A 410 -12.43 -19.82 -32.62
C GLU A 410 -13.13 -21.01 -31.96
N GLU A 411 -12.52 -21.64 -30.95
CA GLU A 411 -13.06 -22.82 -30.26
C GLU A 411 -14.34 -22.54 -29.46
N GLN A 412 -14.48 -21.32 -28.92
CA GLN A 412 -15.63 -20.91 -28.09
C GLN A 412 -16.67 -20.09 -28.88
N ARG A 413 -16.47 -19.94 -30.19
CA ARG A 413 -17.25 -19.02 -31.04
C ARG A 413 -18.74 -19.31 -31.02
N ASP A 414 -19.14 -20.56 -31.24
CA ASP A 414 -20.56 -20.93 -31.34
C ASP A 414 -21.30 -20.80 -30.01
N GLU A 415 -20.64 -21.11 -28.89
CA GLU A 415 -21.24 -20.95 -27.55
C GLU A 415 -21.42 -19.46 -27.21
N ASN A 416 -20.39 -18.65 -27.47
CA ASN A 416 -20.44 -17.22 -27.21
C ASN A 416 -21.41 -16.49 -28.15
N LEU A 417 -21.62 -16.96 -29.38
CA LEU A 417 -22.64 -16.44 -30.27
C LEU A 417 -24.07 -16.73 -29.76
N LYS A 418 -24.32 -17.93 -29.23
CA LYS A 418 -25.61 -18.25 -28.58
C LYS A 418 -25.85 -17.39 -27.34
N LYS A 419 -24.79 -17.15 -26.54
CA LYS A 419 -24.85 -16.24 -25.39
C LYS A 419 -25.10 -14.80 -25.82
N PHE A 420 -24.48 -14.34 -26.90
CA PHE A 420 -24.72 -13.02 -27.49
C PHE A 420 -26.19 -12.82 -27.83
N GLU A 421 -26.80 -13.73 -28.59
CA GLU A 421 -28.23 -13.63 -28.96
C GLU A 421 -29.13 -13.61 -27.73
N ARG A 422 -28.85 -14.49 -26.76
CA ARG A 422 -29.60 -14.56 -25.50
C ARG A 422 -29.49 -13.26 -24.69
N PHE A 423 -28.28 -12.72 -24.54
CA PHE A 423 -28.04 -11.48 -23.78
C PHE A 423 -28.60 -10.25 -24.50
N GLN A 424 -28.54 -10.18 -25.83
CA GLN A 424 -29.22 -9.14 -26.60
C GLN A 424 -30.73 -9.17 -26.40
N HIS A 425 -31.32 -10.37 -26.38
CA HIS A 425 -32.75 -10.52 -26.10
C HIS A 425 -33.10 -10.10 -24.67
N LEU A 426 -32.33 -10.54 -23.66
CA LEU A 426 -32.53 -10.14 -22.27
C LEU A 426 -32.36 -8.62 -22.07
N ALA A 427 -31.35 -8.02 -22.69
CA ALA A 427 -31.11 -6.59 -22.66
C ALA A 427 -32.34 -5.80 -23.11
N GLU A 428 -32.96 -6.23 -24.20
CA GLU A 428 -34.18 -5.62 -24.72
C GLU A 428 -35.37 -5.82 -23.77
N LEU A 429 -35.56 -7.01 -23.20
CA LEU A 429 -36.67 -7.26 -22.26
C LEU A 429 -36.56 -6.39 -21.00
N TYR A 430 -35.37 -6.29 -20.38
CA TYR A 430 -35.18 -5.45 -19.19
C TYR A 430 -35.27 -3.96 -19.49
N TYR A 431 -34.74 -3.54 -20.64
CA TYR A 431 -34.85 -2.16 -21.10
C TYR A 431 -36.32 -1.74 -21.26
N VAL A 432 -37.18 -2.61 -21.79
CA VAL A 432 -38.62 -2.33 -21.94
C VAL A 432 -39.33 -2.38 -20.60
N TYR A 433 -38.99 -3.37 -19.75
CA TYR A 433 -39.64 -3.57 -18.47
C TYR A 433 -39.44 -2.40 -17.50
N ARG A 434 -38.34 -1.65 -17.62
CA ARG A 434 -38.09 -0.43 -16.83
C ARG A 434 -39.27 0.55 -16.89
N SER A 435 -39.88 0.73 -18.07
CA SER A 435 -40.98 1.68 -18.26
C SER A 435 -42.27 1.20 -17.60
N ILE A 436 -42.51 -0.11 -17.58
CA ILE A 436 -43.64 -0.72 -16.88
C ILE A 436 -43.47 -0.63 -15.37
N GLN A 437 -42.29 -0.98 -14.86
CA GLN A 437 -42.00 -0.91 -13.43
C GLN A 437 -42.21 0.51 -12.90
N ARG A 438 -41.66 1.51 -13.60
CA ARG A 438 -41.85 2.92 -13.27
C ARG A 438 -43.33 3.32 -13.31
N TYR A 439 -44.08 2.90 -14.32
CA TYR A 439 -45.53 3.16 -14.39
C TYR A 439 -46.31 2.54 -13.20
N THR A 440 -45.88 1.38 -12.70
CA THR A 440 -46.57 0.70 -11.59
C THR A 440 -46.20 1.23 -10.21
N ASP A 441 -44.98 1.75 -10.04
CA ASP A 441 -44.49 2.22 -8.74
C ASP A 441 -44.60 3.76 -8.60
N GLU A 442 -44.45 4.52 -9.68
CA GLU A 442 -44.60 5.98 -9.69
C GLU A 442 -46.08 6.38 -9.96
N PRO A 443 -46.62 7.40 -9.27
CA PRO A 443 -48.01 7.84 -9.45
C PRO A 443 -48.25 8.55 -10.80
N PHE A 444 -47.20 9.05 -11.44
CA PHE A 444 -47.26 9.76 -12.72
C PHE A 444 -46.27 9.13 -13.70
N SER A 445 -46.68 9.01 -14.97
CA SER A 445 -45.83 8.51 -16.05
C SER A 445 -45.55 9.61 -17.06
N SER A 446 -44.28 9.73 -17.46
CA SER A 446 -43.86 10.57 -18.57
C SER A 446 -44.11 9.94 -19.95
N HIS A 447 -44.44 8.65 -20.01
CA HIS A 447 -44.72 7.96 -21.27
C HIS A 447 -46.17 8.15 -21.71
N LEU A 448 -46.33 8.31 -23.03
CA LEU A 448 -47.63 8.29 -23.69
C LEU A 448 -48.34 6.94 -23.46
N PRO A 449 -49.69 6.92 -23.30
CA PRO A 449 -50.46 5.69 -23.15
C PRO A 449 -50.20 4.65 -24.25
N GLU A 450 -50.04 5.10 -25.50
CA GLU A 450 -49.75 4.29 -26.69
C GLU A 450 -48.39 3.60 -26.57
N THR A 451 -47.36 4.32 -26.12
CA THR A 451 -46.03 3.76 -25.89
C THR A 451 -46.07 2.67 -24.83
N LEU A 452 -46.73 2.91 -23.68
CA LEU A 452 -46.86 1.90 -22.64
C LEU A 452 -47.66 0.68 -23.11
N PHE A 453 -48.71 0.89 -23.92
CA PHE A 453 -49.48 -0.19 -24.53
C PHE A 453 -48.61 -1.06 -25.43
N ASN A 454 -47.82 -0.46 -26.32
CA ASN A 454 -46.93 -1.18 -27.23
C ASN A 454 -45.80 -1.92 -26.50
N ILE A 455 -45.19 -1.29 -25.50
CA ILE A 455 -44.21 -1.89 -24.58
C ILE A 455 -44.78 -3.15 -23.91
N CYS A 456 -46.00 -3.07 -23.34
CA CYS A 456 -46.62 -4.21 -22.68
C CYS A 456 -46.86 -5.38 -23.64
N ARG A 457 -47.29 -5.08 -24.87
CA ARG A 457 -47.56 -6.08 -25.89
C ARG A 457 -46.30 -6.76 -26.38
N PHE A 458 -45.26 -5.98 -26.65
CA PHE A 458 -43.94 -6.50 -26.99
C PHE A 458 -43.43 -7.47 -25.91
N LEU A 459 -43.51 -7.07 -24.63
CA LEU A 459 -43.09 -7.95 -23.54
C LEU A 459 -43.93 -9.22 -23.46
N LEU A 460 -45.26 -9.12 -23.48
CA LEU A 460 -46.11 -10.31 -23.36
C LEU A 460 -45.93 -11.30 -24.51
N ASN A 461 -45.68 -10.83 -25.74
CA ASN A 461 -45.36 -11.70 -26.87
C ASN A 461 -44.06 -12.48 -26.66
N ASN A 462 -43.06 -11.85 -26.03
CA ASN A 462 -41.76 -12.48 -25.77
C ASN A 462 -41.72 -13.31 -24.46
N LEU A 463 -42.62 -13.05 -23.50
CA LEU A 463 -42.71 -13.78 -22.22
C LEU A 463 -43.52 -15.09 -22.30
N THR A 464 -43.84 -15.57 -23.50
CA THR A 464 -44.65 -16.77 -23.74
C THR A 464 -43.93 -18.07 -23.38
N LYS A 465 -42.61 -18.15 -23.64
CA LYS A 465 -41.78 -19.34 -23.38
C LYS A 465 -41.17 -19.32 -21.98
N ASP A 466 -40.28 -18.35 -21.74
CA ASP A 466 -39.55 -18.19 -20.49
C ASP A 466 -39.75 -16.79 -19.92
N VAL A 467 -39.79 -16.68 -18.60
CA VAL A 467 -39.89 -15.39 -17.89
C VAL A 467 -38.54 -15.10 -17.25
N PRO A 468 -37.83 -14.04 -17.68
CA PRO A 468 -36.58 -13.63 -17.04
C PRO A 468 -36.81 -13.25 -15.57
N PRO A 469 -35.81 -13.45 -14.69
CA PRO A 469 -35.91 -13.07 -13.29
C PRO A 469 -36.21 -11.57 -13.13
N GLY A 470 -36.99 -11.20 -12.11
CA GLY A 470 -37.37 -9.81 -11.84
C GLY A 470 -38.48 -9.24 -12.74
N ILE A 471 -38.75 -9.81 -13.93
CA ILE A 471 -39.85 -9.34 -14.80
C ILE A 471 -41.19 -9.92 -14.32
N SER A 472 -42.08 -9.06 -13.79
CA SER A 472 -43.42 -9.47 -13.37
C SER A 472 -44.44 -9.43 -14.51
N LYS A 473 -44.96 -10.61 -14.89
CA LYS A 473 -46.12 -10.74 -15.81
C LYS A 473 -47.36 -10.00 -15.30
N VAL A 474 -47.57 -9.97 -13.97
CA VAL A 474 -48.71 -9.29 -13.36
C VAL A 474 -48.62 -7.78 -13.55
N ASN A 475 -47.44 -7.17 -13.33
CA ASN A 475 -47.25 -5.72 -13.55
C ASN A 475 -47.50 -5.37 -15.03
N THR A 476 -46.99 -6.19 -15.94
CA THR A 476 -47.17 -6.01 -17.39
C THR A 476 -48.63 -6.12 -17.82
N LEU A 477 -49.36 -7.14 -17.35
CA LEU A 477 -50.79 -7.29 -17.65
C LEU A 477 -51.64 -6.19 -17.00
N TYR A 478 -51.31 -5.78 -15.77
CA TYR A 478 -51.99 -4.70 -15.09
C TYR A 478 -51.83 -3.36 -15.84
N ALA A 479 -50.60 -3.03 -16.24
CA ALA A 479 -50.35 -1.86 -17.09
C ALA A 479 -51.12 -1.98 -18.42
N LEU A 480 -51.08 -3.14 -19.07
CA LEU A 480 -51.81 -3.38 -20.32
C LEU A 480 -53.32 -3.17 -20.16
N THR A 481 -53.95 -3.69 -19.10
CA THR A 481 -55.41 -3.53 -18.87
C THR A 481 -55.79 -2.06 -18.79
N LYS A 482 -55.05 -1.26 -18.02
CA LYS A 482 -55.32 0.17 -17.85
C LYS A 482 -55.15 0.96 -19.14
N GLN A 483 -54.07 0.71 -19.90
CA GLN A 483 -53.85 1.42 -21.17
C GLN A 483 -54.85 0.96 -22.23
N SER A 484 -55.17 -0.34 -22.30
CA SER A 484 -56.15 -0.88 -23.24
C SER A 484 -57.54 -0.26 -23.02
N GLN A 485 -57.95 -0.07 -21.76
CA GLN A 485 -59.20 0.63 -21.44
C GLN A 485 -59.22 2.08 -21.89
N LYS A 486 -58.10 2.81 -21.74
CA LYS A 486 -57.99 4.22 -22.15
C LYS A 486 -58.00 4.38 -23.68
N LEU A 487 -57.33 3.48 -24.39
CA LEU A 487 -57.18 3.51 -25.84
C LEU A 487 -58.37 2.87 -26.59
N GLY A 488 -59.33 2.27 -25.88
CA GLY A 488 -60.52 1.64 -26.50
C GLY A 488 -60.31 0.21 -26.99
N ALA A 489 -59.21 -0.46 -26.60
CA ALA A 489 -58.98 -1.89 -26.82
C ALA A 489 -59.70 -2.74 -25.77
N PHE A 490 -61.04 -2.73 -25.78
CA PHE A 490 -61.84 -3.36 -24.74
C PHE A 490 -61.84 -4.89 -24.78
N LYS A 491 -61.68 -5.52 -25.96
CA LYS A 491 -61.58 -6.97 -26.07
C LYS A 491 -60.25 -7.47 -25.51
N LEU A 492 -59.15 -6.77 -25.81
CA LEU A 492 -57.84 -7.07 -25.22
C LEU A 492 -57.82 -6.84 -23.70
N ALA A 493 -58.48 -5.78 -23.23
CA ALA A 493 -58.60 -5.51 -21.79
C ALA A 493 -59.29 -6.67 -21.05
N ARG A 494 -60.40 -7.20 -21.58
CA ARG A 494 -61.11 -8.36 -20.99
C ARG A 494 -60.22 -9.60 -20.93
N TYR A 495 -59.59 -9.93 -22.05
CA TYR A 495 -58.64 -11.05 -22.10
C TYR A 495 -57.53 -10.90 -21.05
N SER A 496 -57.01 -9.67 -20.89
CA SER A 496 -55.95 -9.40 -19.93
C SER A 496 -56.43 -9.51 -18.47
N TYR A 497 -57.67 -9.12 -18.16
CA TYR A 497 -58.28 -9.34 -16.84
C TYR A 497 -58.50 -10.83 -16.53
N GLU A 498 -58.97 -11.62 -17.49
CA GLU A 498 -59.09 -13.07 -17.34
C GLU A 498 -57.72 -13.70 -17.06
N LYS A 499 -56.67 -13.28 -17.78
CA LYS A 499 -55.29 -13.73 -17.52
C LYS A 499 -54.72 -13.29 -16.18
N LEU A 500 -55.11 -12.13 -15.66
CA LEU A 500 -54.70 -11.71 -14.32
C LEU A 500 -55.29 -12.60 -13.22
N GLN A 501 -56.50 -13.14 -13.41
CA GLN A 501 -57.13 -14.06 -12.46
C GLN A 501 -56.43 -15.43 -12.39
N GLU A 502 -55.75 -15.83 -13.47
CA GLU A 502 -54.93 -17.06 -13.51
C GLU A 502 -53.59 -16.92 -12.76
N LEU A 503 -53.21 -15.70 -12.35
CA LEU A 503 -51.91 -15.40 -11.75
C LEU A 503 -52.01 -14.99 -10.28
N HIS A 504 -50.91 -15.12 -9.55
CA HIS A 504 -50.82 -14.62 -8.18
C HIS A 504 -50.66 -13.10 -8.16
N VAL A 505 -51.75 -12.39 -7.87
CA VAL A 505 -51.80 -10.92 -7.87
C VAL A 505 -51.46 -10.36 -6.47
N PRO A 506 -50.53 -9.39 -6.36
CA PRO A 506 -50.25 -8.68 -5.11
C PRO A 506 -51.46 -7.93 -4.56
N SER A 507 -51.64 -7.90 -3.23
CA SER A 507 -52.79 -7.26 -2.56
C SER A 507 -53.02 -5.81 -2.97
N ARG A 508 -51.93 -5.05 -3.24
CA ARG A 508 -52.00 -3.65 -3.71
C ARG A 508 -52.81 -3.45 -5.00
N PHE A 509 -52.96 -4.48 -5.83
CA PHE A 509 -53.65 -4.39 -7.12
C PHE A 509 -55.01 -5.07 -7.15
N LEU A 510 -55.36 -5.89 -6.16
CA LEU A 510 -56.58 -6.68 -6.16
C LEU A 510 -57.83 -5.82 -6.35
N ASP A 511 -58.05 -4.82 -5.49
CA ASP A 511 -59.23 -3.94 -5.56
C ASP A 511 -59.35 -3.24 -6.92
N SER A 512 -58.23 -2.73 -7.45
CA SER A 512 -58.23 -2.06 -8.77
C SER A 512 -58.51 -3.03 -9.92
N ILE A 513 -58.04 -4.27 -9.82
CA ILE A 513 -58.24 -5.30 -10.85
C ILE A 513 -59.67 -5.81 -10.82
N GLU A 514 -60.23 -6.05 -9.64
CA GLU A 514 -61.62 -6.49 -9.46
C GLU A 514 -62.60 -5.41 -9.95
N LEU A 515 -62.41 -4.16 -9.54
CA LEU A 515 -63.22 -3.03 -10.03
C LEU A 515 -63.09 -2.88 -11.55
N GLY A 516 -61.87 -2.97 -12.10
CA GLY A 516 -61.64 -2.87 -13.54
C GLY A 516 -62.28 -4.02 -14.33
N SER A 517 -62.26 -5.24 -13.79
CA SER A 517 -62.89 -6.43 -14.37
C SER A 517 -64.43 -6.31 -14.40
N LEU A 518 -65.03 -5.64 -13.42
CA LEU A 518 -66.47 -5.32 -13.44
C LEU A 518 -66.79 -4.20 -14.44
N GLN A 519 -65.99 -3.14 -14.45
CA GLN A 519 -66.19 -1.99 -15.34
C GLN A 519 -66.07 -2.36 -16.82
N ILE A 520 -65.15 -3.25 -17.20
CA ILE A 520 -64.96 -3.63 -18.60
C ILE A 520 -66.16 -4.39 -19.18
N ARG A 521 -66.99 -5.02 -18.34
CA ARG A 521 -68.20 -5.72 -18.78
C ARG A 521 -69.25 -4.78 -19.38
N SER A 522 -69.24 -3.49 -19.01
CA SER A 522 -70.17 -2.50 -19.54
C SER A 522 -69.71 -1.87 -20.87
N LYS A 523 -68.51 -2.19 -21.36
CA LYS A 523 -67.94 -1.69 -22.62
C LYS A 523 -68.34 -2.59 -23.80
N PRO A 524 -68.14 -2.19 -25.07
CA PRO A 524 -68.40 -3.09 -26.20
C PRO A 524 -67.33 -4.17 -26.37
N PHE A 525 -67.64 -5.26 -27.08
CA PHE A 525 -66.74 -6.40 -27.34
C PHE A 525 -66.00 -6.26 -28.68
N HIS A 526 -65.44 -5.08 -28.94
CA HIS A 526 -64.53 -4.84 -30.05
C HIS A 526 -63.39 -3.93 -29.56
N ASP A 527 -62.27 -3.98 -30.27
CA ASP A 527 -61.17 -3.05 -30.07
C ASP A 527 -61.30 -1.90 -31.09
N SER A 528 -60.72 -0.74 -30.81
CA SER A 528 -60.71 0.41 -31.73
C SER A 528 -60.02 0.06 -33.06
N GLU A 529 -60.59 0.49 -34.18
CA GLU A 529 -60.06 0.24 -35.53
C GLU A 529 -58.69 0.89 -35.73
N ASP A 530 -58.50 2.12 -35.21
CA ASP A 530 -57.22 2.84 -35.24
C ASP A 530 -56.07 2.04 -34.62
N LEU A 531 -56.32 1.23 -33.59
CA LEU A 531 -55.29 0.40 -32.95
C LEU A 531 -54.95 -0.85 -33.78
N ILE A 532 -55.93 -1.38 -34.51
CA ILE A 532 -55.77 -2.59 -35.32
C ILE A 532 -54.86 -2.29 -36.52
N GLU A 533 -54.96 -1.10 -37.08
CA GLU A 533 -54.11 -0.64 -38.19
C GLU A 533 -52.63 -0.52 -37.81
N ILE A 534 -52.32 -0.20 -36.54
CA ILE A 534 -50.94 -0.14 -36.00
C ILE A 534 -50.26 -1.53 -36.02
N MET A 535 -51.02 -2.61 -36.21
CA MET A 535 -50.51 -3.99 -36.29
C MET A 535 -50.58 -4.60 -37.68
N MET A 536 -50.50 -3.75 -38.69
CA MET A 536 -50.30 -4.18 -40.06
C MET A 536 -48.86 -4.68 -40.26
N CYS A 537 -48.72 -5.86 -40.87
CA CYS A 537 -47.42 -6.30 -41.34
C CYS A 537 -47.06 -5.57 -42.63
N TYR A 538 -46.04 -4.71 -42.59
CA TYR A 538 -45.57 -3.96 -43.77
C TYR A 538 -45.11 -4.83 -44.96
N ARG A 539 -44.91 -6.14 -44.77
CA ARG A 539 -44.58 -7.07 -45.86
C ARG A 539 -45.80 -7.66 -46.57
N CYS A 540 -46.87 -7.98 -45.85
CA CYS A 540 -48.01 -8.73 -46.39
C CYS A 540 -49.37 -8.06 -46.14
N SER A 541 -49.36 -6.84 -45.60
CA SER A 541 -50.51 -6.02 -45.23
C SER A 541 -51.57 -6.73 -44.37
N THR A 542 -51.19 -7.83 -43.72
CA THR A 542 -52.07 -8.59 -42.84
C THR A 542 -52.10 -7.94 -41.47
N ASN A 543 -53.29 -7.72 -40.93
CA ASN A 543 -53.49 -7.23 -39.57
C ASN A 543 -53.25 -8.37 -38.57
N ASN A 544 -52.36 -8.15 -37.61
CA ASN A 544 -51.99 -9.14 -36.61
C ASN A 544 -52.74 -8.91 -35.30
N PRO A 545 -53.06 -9.97 -34.54
CA PRO A 545 -53.63 -9.82 -33.22
C PRO A 545 -52.61 -9.15 -32.29
N PHE A 546 -53.13 -8.40 -31.31
CA PHE A 546 -52.29 -7.66 -30.37
C PHE A 546 -51.33 -8.53 -29.56
N LEU A 547 -51.73 -9.77 -29.26
CA LEU A 547 -50.95 -10.78 -28.57
C LEU A 547 -50.83 -12.03 -29.45
N ASN A 548 -49.61 -12.51 -29.66
CA ASN A 548 -49.30 -13.69 -30.47
C ASN A 548 -48.46 -14.69 -29.66
N ASN A 549 -48.96 -15.93 -29.54
CA ASN A 549 -48.27 -17.02 -28.85
C ASN A 549 -46.98 -17.46 -29.55
N GLN A 550 -46.81 -17.11 -30.83
CA GLN A 550 -45.63 -17.45 -31.61
C GLN A 550 -44.50 -16.41 -31.48
N GLY A 551 -44.71 -15.37 -30.67
CA GLY A 551 -43.76 -14.28 -30.43
C GLY A 551 -44.03 -13.06 -31.30
N SER A 552 -43.03 -12.18 -31.41
CA SER A 552 -43.09 -10.93 -32.17
C SER A 552 -42.91 -11.14 -33.68
N VAL A 553 -43.74 -12.00 -34.28
CA VAL A 553 -43.73 -12.31 -35.71
C VAL A 553 -45.12 -12.18 -36.31
N CYS A 554 -45.18 -11.87 -37.60
CA CYS A 554 -46.43 -11.89 -38.36
C CYS A 554 -47.02 -13.30 -38.42
N ILE A 555 -48.33 -13.45 -38.21
CA ILE A 555 -49.01 -14.75 -38.24
C ILE A 555 -49.04 -15.34 -39.65
N ASN A 556 -49.10 -14.49 -40.68
CA ASN A 556 -49.19 -14.91 -42.07
C ASN A 556 -47.81 -15.20 -42.67
N CYS A 557 -46.93 -14.20 -42.77
CA CYS A 557 -45.63 -14.34 -43.45
C CYS A 557 -44.45 -14.69 -42.52
N ARG A 558 -44.68 -14.80 -41.20
CA ARG A 558 -43.65 -15.08 -40.18
C ARG A 558 -42.49 -14.09 -40.12
N GLN A 559 -42.62 -12.92 -40.76
CA GLN A 559 -41.65 -11.83 -40.67
C GLN A 559 -41.53 -11.35 -39.21
N PRO A 560 -40.31 -11.29 -38.65
CA PRO A 560 -40.08 -10.63 -37.37
C PRO A 560 -40.43 -9.15 -37.44
N PHE A 561 -41.17 -8.66 -36.45
CA PHE A 561 -41.44 -7.23 -36.33
C PHE A 561 -40.21 -6.49 -35.83
N ILE A 562 -39.91 -5.37 -36.48
CA ILE A 562 -38.84 -4.47 -36.09
C ILE A 562 -39.50 -3.32 -35.37
N TYR A 563 -39.13 -3.09 -34.11
CA TYR A 563 -39.75 -2.08 -33.27
C TYR A 563 -38.86 -0.85 -33.14
N SER A 564 -39.49 0.32 -33.01
CA SER A 564 -38.82 1.53 -32.54
C SER A 564 -38.42 1.37 -31.07
N ALA A 565 -37.16 1.58 -30.72
CA ALA A 565 -36.69 1.43 -29.35
C ALA A 565 -37.13 2.58 -28.39
N SER A 566 -37.89 3.56 -28.88
CA SER A 566 -38.58 4.58 -28.09
C SER A 566 -40.05 4.19 -27.81
N SER A 567 -40.86 4.10 -28.87
CA SER A 567 -42.31 3.93 -28.83
C SER A 567 -42.76 2.46 -28.82
N TYR A 568 -41.88 1.53 -29.22
CA TYR A 568 -42.18 0.12 -29.48
C TYR A 568 -43.28 -0.09 -30.53
N GLU A 569 -43.47 0.88 -31.43
CA GLU A 569 -44.27 0.72 -32.64
C GLU A 569 -43.51 -0.08 -33.68
N VAL A 570 -44.25 -0.80 -34.54
CA VAL A 570 -43.66 -1.57 -35.63
C VAL A 570 -43.22 -0.58 -36.70
N LEU A 571 -41.93 -0.60 -37.04
CA LEU A 571 -41.37 0.25 -38.08
C LEU A 571 -41.67 -0.32 -39.47
N PRO A 572 -41.81 0.53 -40.52
CA PRO A 572 -42.01 0.13 -41.91
C PRO A 572 -40.73 -0.42 -42.55
N LEU A 573 -40.05 -1.33 -41.85
CA LEU A 573 -38.78 -1.92 -42.25
C LEU A 573 -38.95 -3.41 -42.55
N VAL A 574 -38.37 -3.84 -43.67
CA VAL A 574 -38.28 -5.26 -44.03
C VAL A 574 -36.82 -5.67 -44.15
N GLN A 575 -36.44 -6.71 -43.42
CA GLN A 575 -35.11 -7.31 -43.53
C GLN A 575 -35.01 -8.08 -44.85
N PHE A 576 -33.91 -7.85 -45.57
CA PHE A 576 -33.59 -8.61 -46.77
C PHE A 576 -32.20 -9.23 -46.69
N TYR A 577 -31.98 -10.26 -47.49
CA TYR A 577 -30.77 -11.06 -47.51
C TYR A 577 -30.15 -11.01 -48.90
N LEU A 578 -28.83 -10.97 -48.96
CA LEU A 578 -28.09 -10.97 -50.23
C LEU A 578 -28.14 -12.36 -50.90
N ASP A 579 -28.23 -12.38 -52.23
CA ASP A 579 -28.12 -13.60 -53.01
C ASP A 579 -26.71 -14.24 -52.93
N GLN A 580 -26.63 -15.54 -53.23
CA GLN A 580 -25.38 -16.29 -53.17
C GLN A 580 -24.32 -15.69 -54.11
N GLY A 581 -23.15 -15.35 -53.54
CA GLY A 581 -22.01 -14.82 -54.29
C GLY A 581 -21.90 -13.29 -54.33
N ILE A 582 -22.70 -12.54 -53.57
CA ILE A 582 -22.52 -11.09 -53.36
C ILE A 582 -21.79 -10.88 -52.02
N SER A 583 -20.68 -10.14 -52.02
CA SER A 583 -20.00 -9.75 -50.77
C SER A 583 -20.66 -8.53 -50.13
N ASP A 584 -20.49 -8.33 -48.82
CA ASP A 584 -21.07 -7.16 -48.14
C ASP A 584 -20.55 -5.82 -48.70
N GLU A 585 -19.30 -5.80 -49.18
CA GLU A 585 -18.65 -4.67 -49.85
C GLU A 585 -19.20 -4.43 -51.27
N GLU A 586 -19.47 -5.51 -52.02
CA GLU A 586 -20.11 -5.45 -53.33
C GLU A 586 -21.57 -4.98 -53.20
N ALA A 587 -22.29 -5.42 -52.15
CA ALA A 587 -23.64 -4.96 -51.89
C ALA A 587 -23.69 -3.46 -51.55
N LEU A 588 -22.73 -2.97 -50.76
CA LEU A 588 -22.61 -1.53 -50.46
C LEU A 588 -22.37 -0.71 -51.73
N SER A 589 -21.41 -1.10 -52.57
CA SER A 589 -21.10 -0.36 -53.80
C SER A 589 -22.27 -0.34 -54.78
N LEU A 590 -23.07 -1.42 -54.83
CA LEU A 590 -24.29 -1.47 -55.63
C LEU A 590 -25.40 -0.57 -55.10
N ILE A 591 -25.51 -0.37 -53.78
CA ILE A 591 -26.52 0.52 -53.17
C ILE A 591 -26.10 2.00 -53.26
N ASP A 592 -24.80 2.29 -53.22
CA ASP A 592 -24.26 3.64 -53.33
C ASP A 592 -24.24 4.16 -54.79
N LEU A 593 -24.46 3.29 -55.78
CA LEU A 593 -24.68 3.66 -57.18
C LEU A 593 -26.08 4.27 -57.35
N GLU A 594 -26.22 5.57 -57.12
CA GLU A 594 -27.48 6.30 -57.33
C GLU A 594 -27.93 6.24 -58.80
N VAL A 595 -29.09 5.62 -59.06
CA VAL A 595 -29.83 5.81 -60.32
C VAL A 595 -30.83 6.96 -60.13
N PRO A 596 -30.74 8.06 -60.90
CA PRO A 596 -31.72 9.15 -60.83
C PRO A 596 -33.11 8.64 -61.20
N ARG A 597 -34.11 8.87 -60.34
CA ARG A 597 -35.52 8.73 -60.76
C ARG A 597 -35.82 9.82 -61.79
N LEU A 598 -36.39 9.46 -62.93
CA LEU A 598 -37.02 10.42 -63.85
C LEU A 598 -38.25 11.00 -63.13
N ASP A 599 -38.16 12.27 -62.71
CA ASP A 599 -39.31 13.04 -62.25
C ASP A 599 -40.38 13.07 -63.37
N GLN A 600 -41.49 12.37 -63.19
CA GLN A 600 -42.74 12.72 -63.87
C GLN A 600 -43.34 13.94 -63.15
N GLY A 601 -42.66 15.07 -63.32
CA GLY A 601 -43.13 16.38 -62.92
C GLY A 601 -44.30 16.83 -63.79
N SER A 602 -45.47 16.86 -63.17
CA SER A 602 -46.59 17.78 -63.41
C SER A 602 -46.33 18.90 -64.44
N ALA A 603 -46.81 18.72 -65.66
CA ALA A 603 -47.04 19.83 -66.58
C ALA A 603 -48.26 20.63 -66.11
N GLN A 604 -48.04 21.73 -65.39
CA GLN A 604 -49.06 22.74 -65.10
C GLN A 604 -49.33 23.57 -66.37
N GLY A 605 -50.47 23.32 -67.03
CA GLY A 605 -51.09 24.29 -67.94
C GLY A 605 -52.01 25.25 -67.15
N PRO A 606 -52.14 26.52 -67.55
CA PRO A 606 -52.76 27.54 -66.70
C PRO A 606 -54.29 27.44 -66.67
N VAL A 607 -54.84 27.81 -65.52
CA VAL A 607 -56.23 27.83 -65.10
C VAL A 607 -57.13 28.70 -66.00
N LYS A 608 -58.33 28.19 -66.33
CA LYS A 608 -59.51 29.00 -66.65
C LYS A 608 -60.77 28.41 -66.01
N ASP A 609 -61.50 29.28 -65.32
CA ASP A 609 -62.82 29.09 -64.73
C ASP A 609 -63.88 28.54 -65.71
N ASN A 610 -64.75 27.65 -65.21
CA ASN A 610 -66.20 27.88 -65.26
C ASN A 610 -67.04 26.85 -64.49
N SER A 611 -68.13 27.37 -63.90
CA SER A 611 -69.20 26.71 -63.16
C SER A 611 -69.94 25.57 -63.88
N LYS A 612 -70.39 24.53 -63.13
CA LYS A 612 -71.80 24.02 -63.05
C LYS A 612 -71.90 22.55 -62.58
N LEU A 613 -72.81 22.35 -61.60
CA LEU A 613 -73.77 21.22 -61.40
C LEU A 613 -73.39 19.75 -61.73
N GLN A 614 -73.49 18.91 -60.69
CA GLN A 614 -74.10 17.55 -60.60
C GLN A 614 -73.93 16.55 -61.76
N ALA A 615 -73.36 15.36 -61.46
CA ALA A 615 -74.06 14.07 -61.47
C ALA A 615 -73.08 12.86 -61.36
N LEU A 616 -73.46 11.87 -60.55
CA LEU A 616 -72.86 10.53 -60.48
C LEU A 616 -73.00 9.78 -61.82
N ARG A 617 -71.93 9.10 -62.29
CA ARG A 617 -71.95 7.69 -62.75
C ARG A 617 -70.57 7.12 -63.12
N MET A 618 -70.40 5.84 -62.78
CA MET A 618 -69.25 4.94 -62.87
C MET A 618 -68.61 4.76 -64.26
N ALA A 619 -67.29 4.50 -64.31
CA ALA A 619 -66.69 3.52 -65.22
C ALA A 619 -65.24 3.17 -64.82
N ASP A 620 -64.96 1.89 -64.91
CA ASP A 620 -63.74 1.11 -64.66
C ASP A 620 -62.53 1.62 -65.46
N GLY A 621 -61.33 1.57 -64.87
CA GLY A 621 -60.10 2.05 -65.48
C GLY A 621 -58.86 1.88 -64.61
N LEU A 622 -58.46 0.61 -64.41
CA LEU A 622 -57.16 0.21 -63.85
C LEU A 622 -55.99 0.92 -64.55
N GLY A 623 -55.39 1.91 -63.87
CA GLY A 623 -54.04 2.40 -64.17
C GLY A 623 -53.02 1.54 -63.43
N VAL A 624 -52.32 0.67 -64.17
CA VAL A 624 -51.22 -0.16 -63.68
C VAL A 624 -50.07 0.76 -63.24
N THR A 625 -49.86 0.91 -61.94
CA THR A 625 -48.61 1.41 -61.38
C THR A 625 -47.53 0.34 -61.60
N GLU A 626 -46.46 0.66 -62.32
CA GLU A 626 -45.28 -0.22 -62.43
C GLU A 626 -44.80 -0.59 -61.01
N GLU A 627 -44.94 -1.86 -60.62
CA GLU A 627 -44.55 -2.35 -59.30
C GLU A 627 -43.02 -2.30 -59.13
N ASP A 628 -42.55 -1.72 -58.01
CA ASP A 628 -41.14 -1.73 -57.61
C ASP A 628 -40.57 -3.17 -57.63
N PRO A 629 -39.39 -3.42 -58.27
CA PRO A 629 -38.75 -4.74 -58.36
C PRO A 629 -38.56 -5.46 -57.01
N PHE A 630 -38.45 -4.72 -55.91
CA PHE A 630 -38.39 -5.31 -54.56
C PHE A 630 -39.78 -5.70 -54.04
N THR A 631 -40.80 -4.89 -54.30
CA THR A 631 -42.20 -5.18 -53.92
C THR A 631 -42.70 -6.42 -54.65
N ALA A 632 -42.31 -6.59 -55.92
CA ALA A 632 -42.54 -7.82 -56.67
C ALA A 632 -41.92 -9.06 -55.97
N LYS A 633 -40.73 -8.92 -55.36
CA LYS A 633 -40.09 -10.00 -54.58
C LYS A 633 -40.64 -10.20 -53.16
N MET A 634 -41.47 -9.27 -52.66
CA MET A 634 -42.20 -9.44 -51.39
C MET A 634 -43.43 -10.32 -51.54
N SER A 635 -43.89 -10.60 -52.78
CA SER A 635 -45.03 -11.46 -53.07
C SER A 635 -44.86 -12.85 -52.43
N PHE A 636 -45.84 -13.21 -51.60
CA PHE A 636 -45.85 -14.39 -50.74
C PHE A 636 -46.99 -15.31 -51.15
N GLU A 637 -46.71 -16.60 -51.31
CA GLU A 637 -47.74 -17.63 -51.43
C GLU A 637 -48.41 -17.84 -50.06
N GLN A 638 -49.68 -17.46 -49.94
CA GLN A 638 -50.44 -17.58 -48.69
C GLN A 638 -50.47 -19.05 -48.21
N GLY A 639 -49.97 -19.32 -47.00
CA GLY A 639 -50.17 -20.61 -46.30
C GLY A 639 -48.94 -21.41 -45.89
N GLY A 640 -47.71 -20.93 -46.13
CA GLY A 640 -46.49 -21.62 -45.67
C GLY A 640 -46.28 -21.53 -44.15
N SER A 641 -45.96 -22.66 -43.49
CA SER A 641 -45.68 -22.71 -42.04
C SER A 641 -44.27 -22.21 -41.65
N THR A 642 -43.41 -21.91 -42.63
CA THR A 642 -41.99 -21.56 -42.46
C THR A 642 -41.69 -20.16 -42.96
N PHE A 643 -40.86 -19.41 -42.23
CA PHE A 643 -40.36 -18.10 -42.65
C PHE A 643 -39.52 -18.19 -43.93
N VAL A 644 -39.86 -17.40 -44.94
CA VAL A 644 -39.10 -17.29 -46.19
C VAL A 644 -38.42 -15.92 -46.26
N PRO A 645 -37.07 -15.86 -46.23
CA PRO A 645 -36.33 -14.60 -46.30
C PRO A 645 -36.44 -13.96 -47.69
N VAL A 646 -36.55 -12.63 -47.74
CA VAL A 646 -36.52 -11.88 -49.00
C VAL A 646 -35.08 -11.85 -49.51
N LYS A 647 -34.79 -12.55 -50.62
CA LYS A 647 -33.47 -12.58 -51.24
C LYS A 647 -33.35 -11.59 -52.38
N VAL A 648 -32.31 -10.77 -52.36
CA VAL A 648 -32.13 -9.64 -53.28
C VAL A 648 -30.93 -9.89 -54.19
N SER A 649 -31.17 -9.75 -55.49
CA SER A 649 -30.17 -9.92 -56.56
C SER A 649 -29.47 -8.59 -56.86
N ARG A 650 -28.31 -8.65 -57.52
CA ARG A 650 -27.50 -7.47 -57.91
C ARG A 650 -28.32 -6.37 -58.61
N SER A 651 -29.23 -6.76 -59.51
CA SER A 651 -30.12 -5.85 -60.24
C SER A 651 -31.08 -5.07 -59.34
N VAL A 652 -31.59 -5.71 -58.27
CA VAL A 652 -32.52 -5.08 -57.34
C VAL A 652 -31.76 -4.19 -56.36
N LEU A 653 -30.55 -4.58 -55.93
CA LEU A 653 -29.68 -3.70 -55.11
C LEU A 653 -29.36 -2.38 -55.80
N GLY A 654 -29.01 -2.42 -57.09
CA GLY A 654 -28.73 -1.22 -57.89
C GLY A 654 -29.96 -0.36 -58.20
N SER A 655 -31.17 -0.86 -57.95
CA SER A 655 -32.42 -0.08 -58.09
C SER A 655 -32.86 0.60 -56.78
N MET A 656 -32.22 0.28 -55.65
CA MET A 656 -32.55 0.85 -54.34
C MET A 656 -31.81 2.17 -54.10
N SER A 657 -32.47 3.13 -53.46
CA SER A 657 -31.79 4.33 -52.95
C SER A 657 -31.07 4.02 -51.64
N ARG A 658 -29.87 4.58 -51.46
CA ARG A 658 -29.14 4.55 -50.18
C ARG A 658 -29.96 5.09 -49.01
N ARG A 659 -30.85 6.05 -49.25
CA ARG A 659 -31.72 6.65 -48.22
C ARG A 659 -32.74 5.66 -47.64
N ASP A 660 -33.15 4.68 -48.44
CA ASP A 660 -34.16 3.70 -48.05
C ASP A 660 -33.54 2.45 -47.40
N VAL A 661 -32.21 2.35 -47.32
CA VAL A 661 -31.51 1.14 -46.86
C VAL A 661 -30.70 1.40 -45.58
N LEU A 662 -31.09 0.74 -44.50
CA LEU A 662 -30.37 0.72 -43.22
C LEU A 662 -29.53 -0.56 -43.11
N ILE A 663 -28.28 -0.42 -42.64
CA ILE A 663 -27.32 -1.52 -42.59
C ILE A 663 -26.72 -1.63 -41.20
N LYS A 664 -26.94 -2.76 -40.53
CA LYS A 664 -26.27 -3.07 -39.26
C LYS A 664 -24.92 -3.71 -39.54
N ARG A 665 -23.86 -2.96 -39.28
CA ARG A 665 -22.47 -3.36 -39.54
C ARG A 665 -21.88 -4.04 -38.31
N TRP A 666 -22.38 -5.24 -37.99
CA TRP A 666 -21.81 -6.02 -36.89
C TRP A 666 -20.34 -6.38 -37.19
N PRO A 667 -19.46 -6.35 -36.18
CA PRO A 667 -18.09 -6.82 -36.36
C PRO A 667 -18.06 -8.34 -36.57
N LYS A 668 -17.03 -8.83 -37.28
CA LYS A 668 -16.76 -10.26 -37.38
C LYS A 668 -16.68 -10.84 -35.97
N PRO A 669 -17.35 -11.96 -35.67
CA PRO A 669 -17.82 -13.02 -36.57
C PRO A 669 -19.22 -12.89 -37.20
N LEU A 670 -20.01 -11.86 -36.85
CA LEU A 670 -21.38 -11.70 -37.35
C LEU A 670 -21.40 -11.14 -38.78
N LYS A 671 -22.46 -11.45 -39.53
CA LYS A 671 -22.71 -10.89 -40.87
C LYS A 671 -23.47 -9.57 -40.77
N TRP A 672 -23.37 -8.75 -41.80
CA TRP A 672 -24.15 -7.53 -41.87
C TRP A 672 -25.63 -7.83 -42.13
N GLU A 673 -26.50 -7.06 -41.51
CA GLU A 673 -27.94 -7.16 -41.71
C GLU A 673 -28.44 -5.95 -42.49
N TYR A 674 -29.26 -6.20 -43.49
CA TYR A 674 -29.78 -5.18 -44.39
C TYR A 674 -31.30 -5.04 -44.21
N PHE A 675 -31.75 -3.80 -44.12
CA PHE A 675 -33.16 -3.45 -43.93
C PHE A 675 -33.56 -2.38 -44.93
N ARG A 676 -34.74 -2.53 -45.53
CA ARG A 676 -35.31 -1.54 -46.44
C ARG A 676 -36.53 -0.87 -45.81
N SER A 677 -36.57 0.46 -45.87
CA SER A 677 -37.76 1.26 -45.56
C SER A 677 -38.76 1.21 -46.71
N LEU A 678 -40.00 0.87 -46.39
CA LEU A 678 -41.11 0.84 -47.35
C LEU A 678 -41.90 2.15 -47.38
N LEU A 679 -41.75 2.99 -46.36
CA LEU A 679 -42.35 4.31 -46.27
C LEU A 679 -41.24 5.35 -46.04
N PRO A 680 -40.68 5.94 -47.11
CA PRO A 680 -39.60 6.93 -47.02
C PRO A 680 -39.99 8.19 -46.25
N ASP A 681 -41.28 8.51 -46.18
CA ASP A 681 -41.82 9.65 -45.41
C ASP A 681 -41.62 9.49 -43.90
N VAL A 682 -41.51 8.25 -43.41
CA VAL A 682 -41.22 7.97 -42.00
C VAL A 682 -39.71 7.98 -41.81
N SER A 683 -39.19 9.03 -41.19
CA SER A 683 -37.77 9.16 -40.91
C SER A 683 -37.33 8.21 -39.78
N ILE A 684 -36.36 7.33 -40.08
CA ILE A 684 -35.85 6.33 -39.14
C ILE A 684 -34.35 6.53 -38.98
N THR A 685 -33.91 6.64 -37.73
CA THR A 685 -32.50 6.74 -37.36
C THR A 685 -32.06 5.49 -36.62
N MET A 686 -30.86 5.00 -36.93
CA MET A 686 -30.24 3.86 -36.26
C MET A 686 -29.03 4.33 -35.44
N CYS A 687 -28.95 3.91 -34.18
CA CYS A 687 -27.78 4.21 -33.35
C CYS A 687 -26.52 3.54 -33.92
N PRO A 688 -25.39 4.27 -34.09
CA PRO A 688 -24.18 3.74 -34.72
C PRO A 688 -23.45 2.69 -33.87
N SER A 689 -23.72 2.61 -32.57
CA SER A 689 -23.04 1.66 -31.66
C SER A 689 -23.90 0.45 -31.28
N CYS A 690 -25.20 0.63 -30.99
CA CYS A 690 -26.06 -0.50 -30.60
C CYS A 690 -26.98 -1.01 -31.70
N PHE A 691 -27.00 -0.35 -32.85
CA PHE A 691 -27.84 -0.72 -34.01
C PHE A 691 -29.35 -0.83 -33.73
N LYS A 692 -29.82 -0.26 -32.62
CA LYS A 692 -31.26 -0.09 -32.35
C LYS A 692 -31.81 1.03 -33.22
N MET A 693 -33.02 0.82 -33.72
CA MET A 693 -33.72 1.72 -34.65
C MET A 693 -34.76 2.52 -33.90
N PHE A 694 -34.93 3.77 -34.29
CA PHE A 694 -35.81 4.75 -33.65
C PHE A 694 -36.47 5.60 -34.73
N HIS A 695 -37.63 6.17 -34.44
CA HIS A 695 -38.07 7.36 -35.17
C HIS A 695 -37.06 8.49 -34.96
N SER A 696 -36.70 9.22 -36.02
CA SER A 696 -35.63 10.22 -35.95
C SER A 696 -35.91 11.31 -34.91
N GLU A 697 -37.13 11.83 -34.87
CA GLU A 697 -37.56 12.88 -33.92
C GLU A 697 -37.44 12.40 -32.46
N ASP A 698 -37.89 11.18 -32.18
CA ASP A 698 -37.77 10.56 -30.85
C ASP A 698 -36.31 10.37 -30.44
N TYR A 699 -35.46 9.93 -31.38
CA TYR A 699 -34.05 9.70 -31.10
C TYR A 699 -33.35 11.01 -30.75
N GLU A 700 -33.56 12.07 -31.54
CA GLU A 700 -33.00 13.40 -31.28
C GLU A 700 -33.45 13.94 -29.93
N LEU A 701 -34.75 13.81 -29.59
CA LEU A 701 -35.27 14.24 -28.30
C LEU A 701 -34.64 13.47 -27.12
N LEU A 702 -34.53 12.14 -27.24
CA LEU A 702 -33.94 11.30 -26.20
C LEU A 702 -32.45 11.58 -26.01
N VAL A 703 -31.74 11.81 -27.12
CA VAL A 703 -30.35 12.22 -27.13
C VAL A 703 -30.16 13.58 -26.46
N LEU A 704 -30.98 14.59 -26.81
CA LEU A 704 -30.90 15.92 -26.20
C LEU A 704 -31.15 15.87 -24.69
N LYS A 705 -32.03 14.96 -24.25
CA LYS A 705 -32.37 14.79 -22.84
C LYS A 705 -31.28 14.09 -22.03
N HIS A 706 -30.59 13.13 -22.62
CA HIS A 706 -29.66 12.24 -21.90
C HIS A 706 -28.19 12.43 -22.28
N SER A 707 -27.88 13.25 -23.29
CA SER A 707 -26.55 13.46 -23.89
C SER A 707 -25.88 12.18 -24.42
N CYS A 708 -26.64 11.08 -24.49
CA CYS A 708 -26.17 9.77 -24.92
C CYS A 708 -27.33 8.94 -25.49
N CYS A 709 -27.02 7.83 -26.15
CA CYS A 709 -28.05 6.89 -26.61
C CYS A 709 -28.81 6.30 -25.40
N PRO A 710 -30.15 6.31 -25.37
CA PRO A 710 -30.93 5.83 -24.22
C PRO A 710 -30.75 4.34 -23.94
N TYR A 711 -30.33 3.54 -24.95
CA TYR A 711 -30.13 2.10 -24.86
C TYR A 711 -28.69 1.73 -24.47
N CYS A 712 -27.68 2.18 -25.22
CA CYS A 712 -26.28 1.82 -24.98
C CYS A 712 -25.45 2.88 -24.26
N ARG A 713 -26.06 4.00 -23.84
CA ARG A 713 -25.44 5.07 -23.04
C ARG A 713 -24.16 5.68 -23.62
N ARG A 714 -23.81 5.38 -24.87
CA ARG A 714 -22.63 5.96 -25.52
C ARG A 714 -22.91 7.43 -25.88
N PRO A 715 -22.00 8.36 -25.56
CA PRO A 715 -22.07 9.74 -26.04
C PRO A 715 -21.98 9.79 -27.56
N ILE A 716 -22.56 10.81 -28.18
CA ILE A 716 -22.53 10.99 -29.64
C ILE A 716 -21.17 11.48 -30.13
N ASP A 717 -20.45 12.23 -29.29
CA ASP A 717 -19.19 12.87 -29.67
C ASP A 717 -17.98 11.91 -29.66
N GLU A 718 -18.14 10.68 -29.19
CA GLU A 718 -17.08 9.67 -29.27
C GLU A 718 -17.03 9.06 -30.68
N PRO A 719 -15.93 9.24 -31.45
CA PRO A 719 -15.77 8.54 -32.72
C PRO A 719 -15.78 7.02 -32.50
N ASN A 720 -16.39 6.32 -33.45
CA ASN A 720 -16.70 4.88 -33.37
C ASN A 720 -15.47 4.01 -33.14
#